data_AF-A0A1F9YCZ8-F1
#
_entry.id   AF-A0A1F9YCZ8-F1
#
_cell.length_a   1.000
_cell.length_b   1.000
_cell.length_c   1.000
_cell.angle_alpha   90.00
_cell.angle_beta   90.00
_cell.angle_gamma   90.00
#
_symmetry.space_group_name_H-M   'P 1'
#
loop_
_entity.id
_entity.type
_entity.pdbx_description
1 polymer ?
#
loop_
_entity_poly.entity_id
_entity_poly.type
_entity_poly.pdbx_seq_one_letter_code
_entity_poly.pdbx_strand_id
1 'polypeptide(L)'
;MKEYSTEQIRNIVLIGHGASGKTMLAEAILVGGKAVSKMGSVDHGSTVMDWDSFEIDRKSSVNLSVASAQLKDVKLNLIDTPGFPDFLGDVISGLAVAETSVTVVCAASGLQVQTLQTWDYAIKAGLSKTIFINKMDRENADFDKVLEALKERFGADKIVPITMPIGSQTTFKGIVDLVVMEAFIEGKKAAIPEDLKEKAALLRATLMENIAGNDENLMNKFLDSGELTSEDIMKGIKKSIADNTIIPVLCGSAVKEMGIQQLINFIVSSCPAPANKGMKLESAVIFKTFVDPFLGKLSYFKVIAGQLTAESAHKNNRTNTTEKGKIATIFGKKVEEIQNCVCGDIATFLKVENTKAGDIIGETNEKKILFPKPCYAIALEVETKGTEDKLATGLHKLVENDPIMYFKRDSETHQTLLFGMGDTQTALVLKKLERDYKVKIVEVEIIVPYRETITKKGHGDFRHKKQSGGAGQFAHVILDMEPMNRSENFEFLNEIVGGAIPKNFIPAVEKGVKEAMENGSLAGFPVVDIRIRVVDGKYHDVDSNEISFKIAGRGAFRMAQKLANPILLEPIYEMAVIIPDEYTGDVMGDLNQRRGRVEGLESLGNSLTRIKAHAPYSEILKYMIDLKALTQGRGTFEMTFSKYEVAPAQFQSKIIEKYGKHAAVEEE
;
A
#
# COMPACT_ATOMS: atom_id res chain seq x y z
N MET A 1 -17.07 -32.48 -1.32
CA MET A 1 -16.56 -31.62 -0.22
C MET A 1 -17.65 -31.52 0.83
N LYS A 2 -17.34 -31.47 2.13
CA LYS A 2 -18.35 -31.24 3.18
C LYS A 2 -18.88 -29.81 3.02
N GLU A 3 -20.20 -29.63 2.96
CA GLU A 3 -20.80 -28.28 2.98
C GLU A 3 -20.81 -27.76 4.42
N TYR A 4 -20.52 -26.47 4.60
CA TYR A 4 -20.46 -25.81 5.90
C TYR A 4 -21.48 -24.68 5.95
N SER A 5 -22.16 -24.53 7.09
CA SER A 5 -22.98 -23.34 7.35
C SER A 5 -22.10 -22.16 7.81
N THR A 6 -22.64 -20.94 7.75
CA THR A 6 -21.95 -19.72 8.20
C THR A 6 -21.40 -19.86 9.63
N GLU A 7 -22.17 -20.47 10.52
CA GLU A 7 -21.83 -20.66 11.95
C GLU A 7 -20.65 -21.63 12.16
N GLN A 8 -20.39 -22.49 11.17
CA GLN A 8 -19.30 -23.45 11.15
C GLN A 8 -18.02 -22.90 10.49
N ILE A 9 -17.99 -21.63 10.08
CA ILE A 9 -16.83 -21.01 9.45
C ILE A 9 -16.05 -20.18 10.48
N ARG A 10 -14.72 -20.21 10.40
CA ARG A 10 -13.82 -19.27 11.08
C ARG A 10 -12.85 -18.71 10.06
N ASN A 11 -12.88 -17.39 9.84
CA ASN A 11 -11.85 -16.72 9.05
C ASN A 11 -10.85 -16.06 10.00
N ILE A 12 -9.62 -16.56 9.97
CA ILE A 12 -8.54 -16.13 10.85
C ILE A 12 -7.44 -15.52 9.98
N VAL A 13 -7.02 -14.29 10.32
CA VAL A 13 -5.85 -13.66 9.70
C VAL A 13 -4.68 -13.63 10.66
N LEU A 14 -3.50 -14.03 10.18
CA LEU A 14 -2.26 -13.95 10.94
C LEU A 14 -1.58 -12.62 10.64
N ILE A 15 -1.32 -11.82 11.68
CA ILE A 15 -0.62 -10.54 11.57
C ILE A 15 0.55 -10.46 12.55
N GLY A 16 1.45 -9.50 12.35
CA GLY A 16 2.64 -9.30 13.17
C GLY A 16 3.90 -9.04 12.35
N HIS A 17 5.00 -8.75 13.04
CA HIS A 17 6.26 -8.37 12.40
C HIS A 17 6.87 -9.46 11.50
N GLY A 18 7.76 -9.03 10.60
CA GLY A 18 8.62 -9.91 9.81
C GLY A 18 9.33 -10.93 10.71
N ALA A 19 9.41 -12.17 10.25
CA ALA A 19 10.04 -13.27 11.01
C ALA A 19 9.43 -13.57 12.39
N SER A 20 8.23 -13.09 12.76
CA SER A 20 7.55 -13.54 14.00
C SER A 20 7.10 -15.01 13.94
N GLY A 21 7.09 -15.60 12.74
CA GLY A 21 6.76 -17.00 12.48
C GLY A 21 5.31 -17.23 12.09
N LYS A 22 4.65 -16.26 11.46
CA LYS A 22 3.26 -16.35 10.95
C LYS A 22 3.08 -17.54 10.00
N THR A 23 3.89 -17.64 8.95
CA THR A 23 3.85 -18.74 7.97
C THR A 23 4.09 -20.10 8.62
N MET A 24 5.06 -20.19 9.54
CA MET A 24 5.30 -21.43 10.28
C MET A 24 4.14 -21.77 11.22
N LEU A 25 3.48 -20.77 11.83
CA LEU A 25 2.28 -20.98 12.63
C LEU A 25 1.13 -21.48 11.75
N ALA A 26 0.98 -20.93 10.54
CA ALA A 26 0.00 -21.39 9.58
C ALA A 26 0.23 -22.86 9.20
N GLU A 27 1.47 -23.22 8.85
CA GLU A 27 1.87 -24.62 8.61
C GLU A 27 1.52 -25.52 9.79
N ALA A 28 1.87 -25.11 11.02
CA ALA A 28 1.58 -25.90 12.21
C ALA A 28 0.07 -26.14 12.40
N ILE A 29 -0.74 -25.10 12.17
CA ILE A 29 -2.20 -25.21 12.26
C ILE A 29 -2.73 -26.16 11.18
N LEU A 30 -2.22 -26.08 9.95
CA LEU A 30 -2.62 -26.96 8.85
C LEU A 30 -2.24 -28.43 9.13
N VAL A 31 -1.08 -28.70 9.72
CA VAL A 31 -0.65 -30.03 10.16
C VAL A 31 -1.51 -30.53 11.32
N GLY A 32 -1.72 -29.71 12.35
CA GLY A 32 -2.58 -30.04 13.49
C GLY A 32 -4.03 -30.31 13.07
N GLY A 33 -4.51 -29.61 12.05
CA GLY A 33 -5.79 -29.83 11.39
C GLY A 33 -5.81 -30.98 10.37
N LYS A 34 -4.68 -31.67 10.17
CA LYS A 34 -4.50 -32.77 9.20
C LYS A 34 -4.80 -32.39 7.73
N ALA A 35 -4.80 -31.09 7.42
CA ALA A 35 -4.89 -30.61 6.03
C ALA A 35 -3.58 -30.85 5.27
N VAL A 36 -2.46 -30.86 6.00
CA VAL A 36 -1.14 -31.25 5.49
C VAL A 36 -0.61 -32.41 6.33
N SER A 37 0.06 -33.36 5.69
CA SER A 37 0.58 -34.55 6.37
C SER A 37 1.87 -34.30 7.17
N LYS A 38 2.67 -33.31 6.76
CA LYS A 38 3.96 -32.97 7.38
C LYS A 38 4.22 -31.48 7.29
N MET A 39 4.82 -30.93 8.35
CA MET A 39 5.25 -29.54 8.41
C MET A 39 6.20 -29.18 7.26
N GLY A 40 5.85 -28.14 6.51
CA GLY A 40 6.77 -27.48 5.57
C GLY A 40 7.84 -26.66 6.29
N SER A 41 8.81 -26.13 5.53
CA SER A 41 9.83 -25.23 6.06
C SER A 41 10.05 -24.06 5.12
N VAL A 42 10.02 -22.84 5.67
CA VAL A 42 10.36 -21.61 4.95
C VAL A 42 11.81 -21.68 4.46
N ASP A 43 12.72 -22.22 5.27
CA ASP A 43 14.14 -22.34 4.89
C ASP A 43 14.38 -23.28 3.70
N HIS A 44 13.47 -24.22 3.47
CA HIS A 44 13.53 -25.19 2.37
C HIS A 44 12.51 -24.89 1.25
N GLY A 45 11.76 -23.78 1.34
CA GLY A 45 10.77 -23.41 0.33
C GLY A 45 9.64 -24.42 0.14
N SER A 46 9.25 -25.15 1.19
CA SER A 46 8.31 -26.27 1.12
C SER A 46 6.97 -26.03 1.82
N THR A 47 6.73 -24.81 2.30
CA THR A 47 5.44 -24.42 2.90
C THR A 47 4.35 -24.30 1.84
N VAL A 48 3.10 -24.52 2.24
CA VAL A 48 1.89 -24.36 1.42
C VAL A 48 1.61 -22.88 1.10
N MET A 49 1.84 -21.99 2.07
CA MET A 49 1.48 -20.57 1.96
C MET A 49 2.49 -19.74 1.17
N ASP A 50 3.79 -20.00 1.29
CA ASP A 50 4.82 -19.33 0.46
C ASP A 50 5.10 -20.17 -0.79
N TRP A 51 4.36 -19.90 -1.86
CA TRP A 51 4.46 -20.63 -3.14
C TRP A 51 5.18 -19.85 -4.23
N ASP A 52 5.32 -18.52 -4.08
CA ASP A 52 6.10 -17.71 -5.01
C ASP A 52 7.59 -17.93 -4.76
N SER A 53 8.32 -18.24 -5.82
CA SER A 53 9.78 -18.28 -5.86
C SER A 53 10.50 -17.14 -5.12
N PHE A 54 9.99 -15.91 -5.14
CA PHE A 54 10.60 -14.79 -4.41
C PHE A 54 10.44 -14.93 -2.91
N GLU A 55 9.35 -15.51 -2.44
CA GLU A 55 9.14 -15.81 -1.01
C GLU A 55 10.11 -16.90 -0.57
N ILE A 56 10.31 -17.91 -1.42
CA ILE A 56 11.28 -18.98 -1.23
C ILE A 56 12.71 -18.42 -1.18
N ASP A 57 13.10 -17.58 -2.14
CA ASP A 57 14.45 -17.01 -2.22
C ASP A 57 14.74 -16.05 -1.06
N ARG A 58 13.76 -15.22 -0.68
CA ARG A 58 13.90 -14.24 0.42
C ARG A 58 13.64 -14.85 1.80
N LYS A 59 13.09 -16.06 1.87
CA LYS A 59 12.63 -16.72 3.10
C LYS A 59 11.65 -15.83 3.88
N SER A 60 10.76 -15.16 3.15
CA SER A 60 9.74 -14.28 3.72
C SER A 60 8.58 -14.12 2.75
N SER A 61 7.36 -14.20 3.27
CA SER A 61 6.14 -13.89 2.55
C SER A 61 6.13 -12.44 2.05
N VAL A 62 5.70 -12.28 0.80
CA VAL A 62 5.48 -10.98 0.13
C VAL A 62 4.07 -10.88 -0.44
N ASN A 63 3.34 -12.00 -0.49
CA ASN A 63 1.93 -12.07 -0.86
C ASN A 63 1.07 -12.47 0.33
N LEU A 64 -0.20 -12.08 0.30
CA LEU A 64 -1.26 -12.73 1.05
C LEU A 64 -1.55 -14.12 0.45
N SER A 65 -1.64 -15.12 1.32
CA SER A 65 -2.01 -16.50 0.95
C SER A 65 -3.16 -17.01 1.81
N VAL A 66 -4.00 -17.85 1.21
CA VAL A 66 -5.16 -18.46 1.88
C VAL A 66 -5.06 -19.97 1.80
N ALA A 67 -5.32 -20.65 2.92
CA ALA A 67 -5.54 -22.08 2.96
C ALA A 67 -6.66 -22.42 3.94
N SER A 68 -7.36 -23.51 3.67
CA SER A 68 -8.44 -23.99 4.53
C SER A 68 -8.10 -25.31 5.19
N ALA A 69 -8.59 -25.52 6.41
CA ALA A 69 -8.49 -26.78 7.12
C ALA A 69 -9.84 -27.17 7.74
N GLN A 70 -10.15 -28.47 7.76
CA GLN A 70 -11.30 -28.99 8.47
C GLN A 70 -10.92 -29.32 9.92
N LEU A 71 -11.46 -28.54 10.87
CA LEU A 71 -11.20 -28.69 12.29
C LEU A 71 -12.48 -29.18 12.98
N LYS A 72 -12.62 -30.50 13.17
CA LYS A 72 -13.85 -31.15 13.65
C LYS A 72 -15.03 -30.86 12.69
N ASP A 73 -16.01 -30.07 13.16
CA ASP A 73 -17.19 -29.63 12.39
C ASP A 73 -17.08 -28.19 11.90
N VAL A 74 -15.91 -27.56 12.05
CA VAL A 74 -15.63 -26.18 11.64
C VAL A 74 -14.69 -26.17 10.43
N LYS A 75 -14.99 -25.32 9.45
CA LYS A 75 -14.06 -24.93 8.40
C LYS A 75 -13.26 -23.72 8.88
N LEU A 76 -11.94 -23.89 8.99
CA LEU A 76 -11.02 -22.78 9.18
C LEU A 76 -10.56 -22.29 7.82
N ASN A 77 -10.74 -21.00 7.53
CA ASN A 77 -10.01 -20.30 6.48
C ASN A 77 -8.91 -19.48 7.14
N LEU A 78 -7.67 -19.83 6.83
CA LEU A 78 -6.49 -19.20 7.39
C LEU A 78 -5.84 -18.29 6.34
N ILE A 79 -5.64 -17.03 6.70
CA ILE A 79 -5.07 -16.00 5.85
C ILE A 79 -3.71 -15.64 6.44
N ASP A 80 -2.64 -16.00 5.74
CA ASP A 80 -1.28 -15.59 6.09
C ASP A 80 -0.96 -14.27 5.38
N THR A 81 -0.36 -13.33 6.11
CA THR A 81 -0.06 -11.99 5.59
C THR A 81 1.43 -11.67 5.66
N PRO A 82 1.95 -10.83 4.74
CA PRO A 82 3.33 -10.37 4.81
C PRO A 82 3.66 -9.63 6.11
N GLY A 83 4.90 -9.80 6.60
CA GLY A 83 5.40 -9.10 7.78
C GLY A 83 6.18 -7.82 7.52
N PHE A 84 6.30 -7.40 6.26
CA PHE A 84 7.08 -6.25 5.85
C PHE A 84 6.17 -5.04 5.57
N PRO A 85 6.54 -3.82 6.02
CA PRO A 85 5.70 -2.61 5.89
C PRO A 85 5.28 -2.30 4.45
N ASP A 86 6.15 -2.62 3.50
CA ASP A 86 5.97 -2.36 2.07
C ASP A 86 4.82 -3.14 1.43
N PHE A 87 4.35 -4.22 2.06
CA PHE A 87 3.24 -5.06 1.58
C PHE A 87 1.97 -4.87 2.41
N LEU A 88 1.77 -3.67 2.97
CA LEU A 88 0.63 -3.32 3.81
C LEU A 88 -0.73 -3.56 3.12
N GLY A 89 -0.79 -3.42 1.79
CA GLY A 89 -2.02 -3.64 1.01
C GLY A 89 -2.60 -5.04 1.24
N ASP A 90 -1.74 -6.05 1.23
CA ASP A 90 -2.12 -7.43 1.48
C ASP A 90 -2.57 -7.67 2.93
N VAL A 91 -1.97 -6.96 3.90
CA VAL A 91 -2.44 -7.01 5.29
C VAL A 91 -3.84 -6.42 5.42
N ILE A 92 -4.09 -5.25 4.81
CA ILE A 92 -5.41 -4.59 4.82
C ILE A 92 -6.45 -5.49 4.16
N SER A 93 -6.10 -6.12 3.03
CA SER A 93 -6.96 -7.09 2.34
C SER A 93 -7.34 -8.28 3.23
N GLY A 94 -6.37 -8.87 3.94
CA GLY A 94 -6.62 -10.00 4.84
C GLY A 94 -7.48 -9.62 6.04
N LEU A 95 -7.23 -8.44 6.63
CA LEU A 95 -8.04 -7.93 7.75
C LEU A 95 -9.48 -7.64 7.34
N ALA A 96 -9.72 -7.17 6.11
CA ALA A 96 -11.06 -6.88 5.62
C ALA A 96 -11.97 -8.12 5.47
N VAL A 97 -11.39 -9.33 5.43
CA VAL A 97 -12.13 -10.57 5.18
C VAL A 97 -12.07 -11.57 6.35
N ALA A 98 -11.38 -11.25 7.43
CA ALA A 98 -11.38 -12.06 8.65
C ALA A 98 -12.45 -11.62 9.65
N GLU A 99 -12.78 -12.48 10.61
CA GLU A 99 -13.52 -12.09 11.83
C GLU A 99 -12.58 -11.95 13.03
N THR A 100 -11.44 -12.64 12.99
CA THR A 100 -10.47 -12.61 14.08
C THR A 100 -9.04 -12.49 13.54
N SER A 101 -8.27 -11.58 14.14
CA SER A 101 -6.84 -11.50 13.93
C SER A 101 -6.07 -12.23 15.03
N VAL A 102 -5.17 -13.12 14.64
CA VAL A 102 -4.15 -13.70 15.53
C VAL A 102 -2.86 -12.91 15.34
N THR A 103 -2.50 -12.14 16.36
CA THR A 103 -1.25 -11.37 16.35
C THR A 103 -0.11 -12.24 16.84
N VAL A 104 0.82 -12.55 15.95
CA VAL A 104 1.96 -13.42 16.25
C VAL A 104 3.13 -12.57 16.72
N VAL A 105 3.51 -12.77 17.98
CA VAL A 105 4.60 -12.06 18.66
C VAL A 105 5.73 -13.04 18.93
N CYS A 106 6.97 -12.67 18.65
CA CYS A 106 8.12 -13.52 18.95
C CYS A 106 8.50 -13.36 20.43
N ALA A 107 8.62 -14.46 21.16
CA ALA A 107 8.98 -14.46 22.58
C ALA A 107 10.35 -13.82 22.88
N ALA A 108 11.27 -13.81 21.91
CA ALA A 108 12.60 -13.25 22.08
C ALA A 108 12.68 -11.75 21.74
N SER A 109 11.96 -11.31 20.70
CA SER A 109 12.01 -9.90 20.24
C SER A 109 10.85 -9.05 20.74
N GLY A 110 9.80 -9.64 21.30
CA GLY A 110 8.63 -8.96 21.84
C GLY A 110 7.84 -8.14 20.82
N LEU A 111 7.21 -7.07 21.30
CA LEU A 111 6.43 -6.15 20.48
C LEU A 111 7.36 -5.33 19.57
N GLN A 112 7.04 -5.30 18.29
CA GLN A 112 7.78 -4.56 17.27
C GLN A 112 6.84 -3.63 16.51
N VAL A 113 7.42 -2.67 15.79
CA VAL A 113 6.67 -1.61 15.11
C VAL A 113 5.56 -2.16 14.20
N GLN A 114 5.88 -3.11 13.32
CA GLN A 114 4.88 -3.67 12.41
C GLN A 114 3.75 -4.40 13.15
N THR A 115 4.05 -5.01 14.30
CA THR A 115 3.02 -5.64 15.14
C THR A 115 2.01 -4.59 15.59
N LEU A 116 2.46 -3.42 16.04
CA LEU A 116 1.58 -2.32 16.45
C LEU A 116 0.80 -1.73 15.28
N GLN A 117 1.43 -1.53 14.12
CA GLN A 117 0.74 -1.01 12.94
C GLN A 117 -0.38 -1.93 12.48
N THR A 118 -0.08 -3.22 12.32
CA THR A 118 -1.08 -4.21 11.87
C THR A 118 -2.18 -4.40 12.91
N TRP A 119 -1.87 -4.27 14.20
CA TRP A 119 -2.84 -4.22 15.28
C TRP A 119 -3.80 -3.03 15.16
N ASP A 120 -3.30 -1.83 14.88
CA ASP A 120 -4.15 -0.64 14.70
C ASP A 120 -5.09 -0.80 13.50
N TYR A 121 -4.64 -1.44 12.42
CA TYR A 121 -5.52 -1.81 11.30
C TYR A 121 -6.57 -2.85 11.70
N ALA A 122 -6.22 -3.83 12.54
CA ALA A 122 -7.18 -4.80 13.07
C ALA A 122 -8.26 -4.14 13.94
N ILE A 123 -7.88 -3.13 14.75
CA ILE A 123 -8.83 -2.30 15.51
C ILE A 123 -9.75 -1.54 14.55
N LYS A 124 -9.21 -0.86 13.54
CA LYS A 124 -10.00 -0.11 12.54
C LYS A 124 -10.97 -1.01 11.76
N ALA A 125 -10.59 -2.27 11.53
CA ALA A 125 -11.43 -3.28 10.90
C ALA A 125 -12.48 -3.88 11.85
N GLY A 126 -12.45 -3.55 13.15
CA GLY A 126 -13.42 -4.04 14.13
C GLY A 126 -13.27 -5.54 14.46
N LEU A 127 -12.11 -6.13 14.19
CA LEU A 127 -11.90 -7.57 14.38
C LEU A 127 -11.79 -7.94 15.86
N SER A 128 -12.25 -9.15 16.17
CA SER A 128 -11.85 -9.85 17.39
C SER A 128 -10.34 -10.11 17.38
N LYS A 129 -9.70 -10.04 18.54
CA LYS A 129 -8.23 -10.09 18.64
C LYS A 129 -7.78 -11.16 19.61
N THR A 130 -6.76 -11.90 19.21
CA THR A 130 -6.03 -12.84 20.06
C THR A 130 -4.53 -12.73 19.77
N ILE A 131 -3.69 -13.12 20.71
CA ILE A 131 -2.23 -13.04 20.58
C ILE A 131 -1.65 -14.44 20.74
N PHE A 132 -0.71 -14.78 19.87
CA PHE A 132 0.11 -15.98 20.00
C PHE A 132 1.59 -15.60 20.17
N ILE A 133 2.12 -15.82 21.38
CA ILE A 133 3.53 -15.66 21.69
C ILE A 133 4.27 -16.91 21.19
N ASN A 134 4.86 -16.78 20.00
CA ASN A 134 5.57 -17.84 19.29
C ASN A 134 7.05 -17.87 19.64
N LYS A 135 7.75 -18.91 19.17
CA LYS A 135 9.21 -19.07 19.29
C LYS A 135 9.69 -19.16 20.74
N MET A 136 8.89 -19.77 21.62
CA MET A 136 9.28 -20.05 23.00
C MET A 136 10.54 -20.94 23.11
N ASP A 137 10.90 -21.62 22.03
CA ASP A 137 12.09 -22.46 21.90
C ASP A 137 13.39 -21.71 21.59
N ARG A 138 13.34 -20.41 21.27
CA ARG A 138 14.53 -19.63 20.91
C ARG A 138 15.29 -19.10 22.11
N GLU A 139 16.58 -18.87 21.93
CA GLU A 139 17.40 -18.14 22.88
C GLU A 139 16.79 -16.75 23.16
N ASN A 140 16.87 -16.31 24.42
CA ASN A 140 16.24 -15.09 24.94
C ASN A 140 14.71 -15.07 24.90
N ALA A 141 14.03 -16.19 24.63
CA ALA A 141 12.59 -16.27 24.77
C ALA A 141 12.16 -16.03 26.23
N ASP A 142 11.29 -15.04 26.43
CA ASP A 142 10.79 -14.63 27.73
C ASP A 142 9.29 -14.29 27.63
N PHE A 143 8.45 -15.21 28.10
CA PHE A 143 7.00 -15.04 28.06
C PHE A 143 6.52 -13.93 28.99
N ASP A 144 7.08 -13.85 30.21
CA ASP A 144 6.60 -12.91 31.22
C ASP A 144 6.93 -11.47 30.79
N LYS A 145 8.14 -11.24 30.27
CA LYS A 145 8.51 -9.93 29.73
C LYS A 145 7.61 -9.49 28.58
N VAL A 146 7.29 -10.41 27.66
CA VAL A 146 6.38 -10.09 26.55
C VAL A 146 4.96 -9.85 27.05
N LEU A 147 4.48 -10.64 28.01
CA LEU A 147 3.16 -10.47 28.62
C LEU A 147 3.03 -9.10 29.32
N GLU A 148 4.04 -8.68 30.07
CA GLU A 148 4.05 -7.35 30.70
C GLU A 148 4.07 -6.23 29.66
N ALA A 149 4.89 -6.33 28.61
CA ALA A 149 4.88 -5.35 27.52
C ALA A 149 3.52 -5.27 26.81
N LEU A 150 2.81 -6.40 26.68
CA LEU A 150 1.45 -6.43 26.15
C LEU A 150 0.47 -5.71 27.08
N LYS A 151 0.54 -5.94 28.39
CA LYS A 151 -0.30 -5.27 29.40
C LYS A 151 -0.06 -3.77 29.42
N GLU A 152 1.19 -3.33 29.42
CA GLU A 152 1.56 -1.92 29.37
C GLU A 152 1.01 -1.24 28.10
N ARG A 153 1.08 -1.92 26.96
CA ARG A 153 0.64 -1.34 25.68
C ARG A 153 -0.87 -1.34 25.48
N PHE A 154 -1.56 -2.41 25.88
CA PHE A 154 -2.96 -2.65 25.51
C PHE A 154 -3.95 -2.57 26.69
N GLY A 155 -3.46 -2.45 27.92
CA GLY A 155 -4.25 -2.47 29.15
C GLY A 155 -4.14 -3.82 29.85
N ALA A 156 -3.78 -3.79 31.13
CA ALA A 156 -3.59 -5.00 31.95
C ALA A 156 -4.90 -5.76 32.19
N ASP A 157 -6.02 -5.05 32.22
CA ASP A 157 -7.40 -5.56 32.33
C ASP A 157 -7.85 -6.33 31.09
N LYS A 158 -7.28 -6.01 29.92
CA LYS A 158 -7.65 -6.64 28.65
C LYS A 158 -6.82 -7.88 28.34
N ILE A 159 -5.56 -7.92 28.75
CA ILE A 159 -4.63 -8.99 28.39
C ILE A 159 -4.81 -10.20 29.31
N VAL A 160 -5.35 -11.29 28.76
CA VAL A 160 -5.73 -12.47 29.54
C VAL A 160 -5.00 -13.72 29.03
N PRO A 161 -4.02 -14.27 29.78
CA PRO A 161 -3.34 -15.50 29.40
C PRO A 161 -4.28 -16.71 29.51
N ILE A 162 -4.38 -17.47 28.42
CA ILE A 162 -5.11 -18.75 28.33
C ILE A 162 -4.14 -19.92 28.47
N THR A 163 -2.91 -19.75 28.00
CA THR A 163 -1.83 -20.72 28.21
C THR A 163 -0.58 -20.02 28.77
N MET A 164 0.23 -20.79 29.50
CA MET A 164 1.55 -20.36 29.96
C MET A 164 2.61 -21.42 29.59
N PRO A 165 3.88 -21.05 29.40
CA PRO A 165 4.90 -21.99 28.97
C PRO A 165 5.43 -22.86 30.12
N ILE A 166 5.92 -24.05 29.77
CA ILE A 166 6.72 -24.92 30.65
C ILE A 166 8.16 -24.89 30.17
N GLY A 167 9.03 -24.23 30.94
CA GLY A 167 10.40 -23.90 30.55
C GLY A 167 10.46 -22.77 29.52
N SER A 168 11.68 -22.43 29.09
CA SER A 168 11.93 -21.44 28.05
C SER A 168 13.16 -21.82 27.24
N GLN A 169 13.29 -21.27 26.03
CA GLN A 169 14.44 -21.48 25.16
C GLN A 169 14.68 -22.98 24.90
N THR A 170 15.90 -23.46 25.12
CA THR A 170 16.26 -24.87 24.99
C THR A 170 15.51 -25.78 25.97
N THR A 171 15.06 -25.27 27.12
CA THR A 171 14.29 -26.02 28.13
C THR A 171 12.78 -26.00 27.90
N PHE A 172 12.31 -25.25 26.89
CA PHE A 172 10.89 -25.22 26.53
C PHE A 172 10.43 -26.60 26.07
N LYS A 173 9.52 -27.19 26.83
CA LYS A 173 9.03 -28.57 26.63
C LYS A 173 7.52 -28.70 26.51
N GLY A 174 6.78 -27.62 26.72
CA GLY A 174 5.32 -27.67 26.71
C GLY A 174 4.64 -26.40 27.21
N ILE A 175 3.34 -26.50 27.44
CA ILE A 175 2.50 -25.42 27.96
C ILE A 175 1.59 -25.95 29.07
N VAL A 176 1.08 -25.06 29.91
CA VAL A 176 -0.08 -25.30 30.79
C VAL A 176 -1.28 -24.60 30.17
N ASP A 177 -2.39 -25.32 30.05
CA ASP A 177 -3.69 -24.77 29.70
C ASP A 177 -4.40 -24.34 30.98
N LEU A 178 -4.64 -23.05 31.14
CA LEU A 178 -5.17 -22.45 32.37
C LEU A 178 -6.69 -22.67 32.51
N VAL A 179 -7.38 -22.98 31.42
CA VAL A 179 -8.83 -23.22 31.42
C VAL A 179 -9.13 -24.60 32.01
N VAL A 180 -8.39 -25.62 31.58
CA VAL A 180 -8.56 -26.99 32.11
C VAL A 180 -7.61 -27.31 33.27
N MET A 181 -6.60 -26.47 33.52
CA MET A 181 -5.53 -26.69 34.51
C MET A 181 -4.79 -28.00 34.28
N GLU A 182 -4.35 -28.19 33.02
CA GLU A 182 -3.60 -29.37 32.61
C GLU A 182 -2.34 -28.94 31.85
N ALA A 183 -1.24 -29.68 32.07
CA ALA A 183 -0.02 -29.48 31.31
C ALA A 183 -0.05 -30.32 30.02
N PHE A 184 0.60 -29.81 28.98
CA PHE A 184 0.84 -30.49 27.73
C PHE A 184 2.33 -30.43 27.42
N ILE A 185 3.04 -31.52 27.72
CA ILE A 185 4.49 -31.67 27.51
C ILE A 185 4.68 -32.50 26.24
N GLU A 186 5.41 -31.96 25.26
CA GLU A 186 5.57 -32.56 23.93
C GLU A 186 4.22 -32.96 23.28
N GLY A 187 3.21 -32.12 23.47
CA GLY A 187 1.86 -32.33 22.95
C GLY A 187 1.03 -33.37 23.72
N LYS A 188 1.58 -34.03 24.74
CA LYS A 188 0.88 -35.03 25.56
C LYS A 188 0.42 -34.44 26.87
N LYS A 189 -0.81 -34.78 27.26
CA LYS A 189 -1.41 -34.40 28.53
C LYS A 189 -0.58 -34.95 29.69
N ALA A 190 -0.31 -34.10 30.68
CA ALA A 190 0.49 -34.36 31.86
C ALA A 190 -0.02 -33.54 33.07
N ALA A 191 0.44 -33.89 34.27
CA ALA A 191 0.20 -33.06 35.45
C ALA A 191 1.06 -31.78 35.40
N ILE A 192 0.53 -30.69 35.97
CA ILE A 192 1.29 -29.43 36.08
C ILE A 192 2.52 -29.66 36.97
N PRO A 193 3.73 -29.28 36.51
CA PRO A 193 4.95 -29.34 37.33
C PRO A 193 4.80 -28.58 38.65
N GLU A 194 5.36 -29.12 39.74
CA GLU A 194 5.17 -28.57 41.09
C GLU A 194 5.59 -27.10 41.21
N ASP A 195 6.70 -26.75 40.56
CA ASP A 195 7.27 -25.40 40.48
C ASP A 195 6.39 -24.39 39.74
N LEU A 196 5.40 -24.85 38.97
CA LEU A 196 4.49 -24.01 38.19
C LEU A 196 3.07 -23.96 38.74
N LYS A 197 2.71 -24.80 39.74
CA LYS A 197 1.34 -24.89 40.25
C LYS A 197 0.84 -23.56 40.84
N GLU A 198 1.65 -22.90 41.66
CA GLU A 198 1.29 -21.62 42.27
C GLU A 198 1.07 -20.53 41.21
N LYS A 199 1.99 -20.44 40.24
CA LYS A 199 1.89 -19.49 39.13
C LYS A 199 0.66 -19.76 38.26
N ALA A 200 0.39 -21.03 37.94
CA ALA A 200 -0.79 -21.42 37.17
C ALA A 200 -2.10 -21.08 37.91
N ALA A 201 -2.14 -21.31 39.23
CA ALA A 201 -3.30 -20.96 40.06
C ALA A 201 -3.54 -19.43 40.08
N LEU A 202 -2.49 -18.62 40.22
CA LEU A 202 -2.57 -17.16 40.19
C LEU A 202 -3.08 -16.63 38.84
N LEU A 203 -2.51 -17.14 37.74
CA LEU A 203 -2.95 -16.76 36.39
C LEU A 203 -4.39 -17.21 36.11
N ARG A 204 -4.79 -18.39 36.58
CA ARG A 204 -6.18 -18.86 36.48
C ARG A 204 -7.14 -18.01 37.28
N ALA A 205 -6.78 -17.59 38.50
CA ALA A 205 -7.62 -16.69 39.30
C ALA A 205 -7.85 -15.36 38.56
N THR A 206 -6.78 -14.79 38.00
CA THR A 206 -6.85 -13.56 37.19
C THR A 206 -7.71 -13.76 35.94
N LEU A 207 -7.60 -14.92 35.27
CA LEU A 207 -8.47 -15.28 34.14
C LEU A 207 -9.95 -15.34 34.58
N MET A 208 -10.28 -16.02 35.68
CA MET A 208 -11.66 -16.13 36.17
C MET A 208 -12.24 -14.76 36.53
N GLU A 209 -11.48 -13.91 37.21
CA GLU A 209 -11.89 -12.55 37.58
C GLU A 209 -12.22 -11.69 36.35
N ASN A 210 -11.35 -11.65 35.35
CA ASN A 210 -11.58 -10.89 34.12
C ASN A 210 -12.80 -11.42 33.33
N ILE A 211 -13.00 -12.73 33.32
CA ILE A 211 -14.14 -13.35 32.64
C ILE A 211 -15.45 -13.07 33.37
N ALA A 212 -15.46 -13.20 34.70
CA ALA A 212 -16.59 -12.87 35.55
C ALA A 212 -16.99 -11.38 35.39
N GLY A 213 -16.00 -10.49 35.30
CA GLY A 213 -16.18 -9.04 35.06
C GLY A 213 -17.05 -8.68 33.85
N ASN A 214 -17.12 -9.54 32.84
CA ASN A 214 -17.79 -9.26 31.57
C ASN A 214 -19.18 -9.92 31.44
N ASP A 215 -19.63 -10.69 32.44
CA ASP A 215 -20.93 -11.35 32.42
C ASP A 215 -21.56 -11.41 33.81
N GLU A 216 -22.73 -10.78 33.99
CA GLU A 216 -23.43 -10.71 35.28
C GLU A 216 -23.72 -12.11 35.88
N ASN A 217 -24.02 -13.12 35.05
CA ASN A 217 -24.29 -14.46 35.55
C ASN A 217 -23.01 -15.14 36.03
N LEU A 218 -21.90 -14.95 35.30
CA LEU A 218 -20.59 -15.48 35.72
C LEU A 218 -20.06 -14.75 36.95
N MET A 219 -20.31 -13.43 37.06
CA MET A 219 -19.99 -12.64 38.24
C MET A 219 -20.69 -13.19 39.49
N ASN A 220 -22.01 -13.37 39.43
CA ASN A 220 -22.76 -13.89 40.57
C ASN A 220 -22.27 -15.29 40.98
N LYS A 221 -22.05 -16.19 40.01
CA LYS A 221 -21.47 -17.51 40.29
C LYS A 221 -20.11 -17.39 40.97
N PHE A 222 -19.23 -16.53 40.47
CA PHE A 222 -17.88 -16.36 41.01
C PHE A 222 -17.88 -15.77 42.42
N LEU A 223 -18.78 -14.81 42.71
CA LEU A 223 -18.94 -14.25 44.06
C LEU A 223 -19.49 -15.26 45.06
N ASP A 224 -20.36 -16.18 44.62
CA ASP A 224 -20.97 -17.19 45.48
C ASP A 224 -20.02 -18.37 45.78
N SER A 225 -19.32 -18.89 44.77
CA SER A 225 -18.49 -20.11 44.89
C SER A 225 -16.98 -19.85 44.97
N GLY A 226 -16.51 -18.66 44.57
CA GLY A 226 -15.09 -18.37 44.36
C GLY A 226 -14.45 -19.06 43.15
N GLU A 227 -15.19 -19.87 42.39
CA GLU A 227 -14.65 -20.66 41.27
C GLU A 227 -15.61 -20.72 40.07
N LEU A 228 -15.03 -20.73 38.87
CA LEU A 228 -15.74 -20.99 37.62
C LEU A 228 -15.32 -22.34 37.03
N THR A 229 -16.29 -23.08 36.49
CA THR A 229 -16.01 -24.32 35.75
C THR A 229 -15.30 -24.01 34.44
N SER A 230 -14.57 -24.97 33.87
CA SER A 230 -13.92 -24.79 32.56
C SER A 230 -14.93 -24.46 31.45
N GLU A 231 -16.16 -24.98 31.55
CA GLU A 231 -17.23 -24.65 30.59
C GLU A 231 -17.71 -23.19 30.74
N ASP A 232 -17.88 -22.73 31.97
CA ASP A 232 -18.22 -21.33 32.26
C ASP A 232 -17.13 -20.38 31.75
N ILE A 233 -15.85 -20.70 32.00
CA ILE A 233 -14.70 -19.93 31.51
C ILE A 233 -14.72 -19.86 29.99
N MET A 234 -14.90 -20.99 29.29
CA MET A 234 -14.94 -21.02 27.83
C MET A 234 -16.10 -20.21 27.24
N LYS A 235 -17.29 -20.28 27.85
CA LYS A 235 -18.45 -19.46 27.46
C LYS A 235 -18.15 -17.97 27.63
N GLY A 236 -17.56 -17.60 28.76
CA GLY A 236 -17.17 -16.23 29.04
C GLY A 236 -16.09 -15.71 28.09
N ILE A 237 -15.08 -16.53 27.75
CA ILE A 237 -14.05 -16.20 26.75
C ILE A 237 -14.70 -15.92 25.40
N LYS A 238 -15.58 -16.81 24.94
CA LYS A 238 -16.28 -16.68 23.65
C LYS A 238 -17.09 -15.39 23.55
N LYS A 239 -17.78 -15.00 24.62
CA LYS A 239 -18.51 -13.72 24.67
C LYS A 239 -17.54 -12.54 24.66
N SER A 240 -16.54 -12.57 25.54
CA SER A 240 -15.59 -11.46 25.72
C SER A 240 -14.73 -11.19 24.48
N ILE A 241 -14.37 -12.22 23.71
CA ILE A 241 -13.65 -12.03 22.43
C ILE A 241 -14.54 -11.44 21.33
N ALA A 242 -15.82 -11.82 21.28
CA ALA A 242 -16.78 -11.24 20.34
C ALA A 242 -17.05 -9.76 20.66
N ASP A 243 -17.14 -9.44 21.96
CA ASP A 243 -17.38 -8.09 22.45
C ASP A 243 -16.10 -7.22 22.52
N ASN A 244 -14.93 -7.81 22.22
CA ASN A 244 -13.61 -7.16 22.31
C ASN A 244 -13.28 -6.59 23.71
N THR A 245 -13.83 -7.17 24.78
CA THR A 245 -13.55 -6.76 26.16
C THR A 245 -12.24 -7.33 26.68
N ILE A 246 -11.84 -8.51 26.19
CA ILE A 246 -10.55 -9.13 26.50
C ILE A 246 -9.78 -9.47 25.22
N ILE A 247 -8.48 -9.68 25.40
CA ILE A 247 -7.51 -10.12 24.40
C ILE A 247 -6.85 -11.39 24.95
N PRO A 248 -7.29 -12.57 24.50
CA PRO A 248 -6.72 -13.85 24.93
C PRO A 248 -5.29 -14.01 24.43
N VAL A 249 -4.37 -14.41 25.30
CA VAL A 249 -2.96 -14.68 25.00
C VAL A 249 -2.66 -16.16 25.13
N LEU A 250 -2.16 -16.74 24.05
CA LEU A 250 -1.64 -18.10 24.01
C LEU A 250 -0.14 -18.06 23.71
N CYS A 251 0.59 -19.10 24.08
CA CYS A 251 2.00 -19.25 23.73
C CYS A 251 2.34 -20.64 23.17
N GLY A 252 3.46 -20.73 22.47
CA GLY A 252 3.99 -22.00 22.00
C GLY A 252 5.20 -21.88 21.09
N SER A 253 5.47 -22.97 20.37
CA SER A 253 6.47 -23.02 19.31
C SER A 253 5.86 -23.69 18.10
N ALA A 254 5.70 -22.92 17.02
CA ALA A 254 5.22 -23.44 15.75
C ALA A 254 6.15 -24.51 15.18
N VAL A 255 7.47 -24.32 15.29
CA VAL A 255 8.48 -25.25 14.74
C VAL A 255 8.52 -26.57 15.51
N LYS A 256 8.32 -26.55 16.84
CA LYS A 256 8.22 -27.77 17.66
C LYS A 256 6.79 -28.32 17.75
N GLU A 257 5.82 -27.70 17.08
CA GLU A 257 4.40 -28.08 17.10
C GLU A 257 3.78 -28.09 18.52
N MET A 258 4.35 -27.32 19.46
CA MET A 258 3.90 -27.25 20.86
C MET A 258 2.97 -26.05 21.10
N GLY A 259 1.84 -26.28 21.76
CA GLY A 259 0.79 -25.27 22.00
C GLY A 259 -0.17 -25.05 20.83
N ILE A 260 0.05 -25.73 19.70
CA ILE A 260 -0.75 -25.56 18.47
C ILE A 260 -2.13 -26.18 18.59
N GLN A 261 -2.23 -27.36 19.23
CA GLN A 261 -3.52 -27.99 19.46
C GLN A 261 -4.43 -27.14 20.36
N GLN A 262 -3.85 -26.47 21.37
CA GLN A 262 -4.58 -25.56 22.24
C GLN A 262 -5.06 -24.32 21.49
N LEU A 263 -4.22 -23.75 20.61
CA LEU A 263 -4.63 -22.68 19.71
C LEU A 263 -5.77 -23.10 18.77
N ILE A 264 -5.68 -24.28 18.15
CA ILE A 264 -6.75 -24.84 17.31
C ILE A 264 -8.05 -24.99 18.11
N ASN A 265 -7.97 -25.57 19.32
CA ASN A 265 -9.13 -25.77 20.18
C ASN A 265 -9.77 -24.43 20.57
N PHE A 266 -8.95 -23.44 20.90
CA PHE A 266 -9.38 -22.07 21.19
C PHE A 266 -10.08 -21.43 19.99
N ILE A 267 -9.51 -21.52 18.78
CA ILE A 267 -10.10 -20.95 17.56
C ILE A 267 -11.49 -21.55 17.30
N VAL A 268 -11.61 -22.88 17.36
CA VAL A 268 -12.87 -23.59 17.08
C VAL A 268 -13.97 -23.22 18.09
N SER A 269 -13.60 -23.12 19.37
CA SER A 269 -14.56 -22.93 20.47
C SER A 269 -14.93 -21.48 20.72
N SER A 270 -13.99 -20.56 20.53
CA SER A 270 -14.08 -19.20 21.09
C SER A 270 -14.09 -18.11 20.03
N CYS A 271 -13.39 -18.26 18.90
CA CYS A 271 -13.41 -17.22 17.87
C CYS A 271 -14.81 -17.10 17.24
N PRO A 272 -15.26 -15.87 16.90
CA PRO A 272 -16.55 -15.64 16.25
C PRO A 272 -16.63 -16.27 14.86
N ALA A 273 -17.85 -16.66 14.49
CA ALA A 273 -18.21 -16.98 13.11
C ALA A 273 -18.54 -15.69 12.34
N PRO A 274 -18.50 -15.71 11.00
CA PRO A 274 -19.01 -14.60 10.18
C PRO A 274 -20.45 -14.22 10.51
N ALA A 275 -20.79 -12.94 10.36
CA ALA A 275 -22.17 -12.48 10.50
C ALA A 275 -23.03 -13.05 9.36
N ASN A 276 -24.11 -13.74 9.69
CA ASN A 276 -25.05 -14.29 8.71
C ASN A 276 -26.01 -13.19 8.21
N LYS A 277 -25.84 -12.73 6.96
CA LYS A 277 -26.63 -11.63 6.38
C LYS A 277 -27.83 -12.07 5.53
N GLY A 278 -28.22 -13.35 5.61
CA GLY A 278 -29.37 -13.90 4.90
C GLY A 278 -29.17 -13.94 3.37
N MET A 279 -30.17 -14.46 2.65
CA MET A 279 -30.09 -14.78 1.21
C MET A 279 -30.54 -13.68 0.24
N LYS A 280 -31.02 -12.54 0.73
CA LYS A 280 -31.75 -11.59 -0.12
C LYS A 280 -30.87 -10.79 -1.09
N LEU A 281 -29.58 -10.65 -0.82
CA LEU A 281 -28.63 -9.91 -1.66
C LEU A 281 -27.33 -10.70 -1.77
N GLU A 282 -27.05 -11.26 -2.94
CA GLU A 282 -25.78 -11.93 -3.22
C GLU A 282 -24.69 -10.88 -3.44
N SER A 283 -23.69 -10.88 -2.56
CA SER A 283 -22.53 -10.00 -2.73
C SER A 283 -21.26 -10.63 -2.20
N ALA A 284 -20.13 -10.23 -2.80
CA ALA A 284 -18.81 -10.63 -2.36
C ALA A 284 -17.80 -9.49 -2.54
N VAL A 285 -16.81 -9.46 -1.65
CA VAL A 285 -15.67 -8.54 -1.76
C VAL A 285 -14.48 -9.28 -2.34
N ILE A 286 -13.88 -8.71 -3.38
CA ILE A 286 -12.61 -9.15 -3.90
C ILE A 286 -11.51 -8.53 -3.04
N PHE A 287 -10.71 -9.35 -2.38
CA PHE A 287 -9.65 -8.84 -1.48
C PHE A 287 -8.25 -9.04 -2.04
N LYS A 288 -8.07 -9.98 -2.97
CA LYS A 288 -6.78 -10.19 -3.63
C LYS A 288 -7.01 -10.71 -5.03
N THR A 289 -6.20 -10.24 -5.95
CA THR A 289 -6.19 -10.67 -7.34
C THR A 289 -4.76 -10.98 -7.71
N PHE A 290 -4.54 -12.02 -8.50
CA PHE A 290 -3.25 -12.26 -9.11
C PHE A 290 -3.39 -12.97 -10.45
N VAL A 291 -2.37 -12.83 -11.31
CA VAL A 291 -2.33 -13.47 -12.62
C VAL A 291 -1.40 -14.68 -12.58
N ASP A 292 -1.97 -15.87 -12.71
CA ASP A 292 -1.23 -17.11 -12.89
C ASP A 292 -0.93 -17.34 -14.39
N PRO A 293 0.28 -17.80 -14.77
CA PRO A 293 0.63 -18.02 -16.17
C PRO A 293 -0.23 -19.06 -16.91
N PHE A 294 -0.80 -20.03 -16.19
CA PHE A 294 -1.56 -21.15 -16.76
C PHE A 294 -3.07 -20.99 -16.56
N LEU A 295 -3.49 -20.55 -15.37
CA LEU A 295 -4.89 -20.42 -15.00
C LEU A 295 -5.48 -19.06 -15.35
N GLY A 296 -4.64 -18.10 -15.70
CA GLY A 296 -5.04 -16.72 -15.96
C GLY A 296 -5.33 -15.98 -14.65
N LYS A 297 -6.29 -15.04 -14.71
CA LYS A 297 -6.62 -14.19 -13.57
C LYS A 297 -7.41 -14.95 -12.51
N LEU A 298 -6.87 -14.92 -11.28
CA LEU A 298 -7.44 -15.50 -10.09
C LEU A 298 -7.80 -14.37 -9.12
N SER A 299 -9.05 -14.33 -8.66
CA SER A 299 -9.52 -13.29 -7.73
C SER A 299 -10.12 -13.93 -6.48
N TYR A 300 -9.39 -13.84 -5.36
CA TYR A 300 -9.90 -14.27 -4.07
C TYR A 300 -11.01 -13.34 -3.61
N PHE A 301 -12.10 -13.96 -3.12
CA PHE A 301 -13.25 -13.25 -2.62
C PHE A 301 -13.80 -13.86 -1.33
N LYS A 302 -14.48 -13.04 -0.55
CA LYS A 302 -15.33 -13.47 0.56
C LYS A 302 -16.77 -13.10 0.27
N VAL A 303 -17.69 -14.05 0.48
CA VAL A 303 -19.12 -13.78 0.36
C VAL A 303 -19.56 -12.95 1.55
N ILE A 304 -20.11 -11.76 1.29
CA ILE A 304 -20.59 -10.82 2.30
C ILE A 304 -22.03 -11.13 2.70
N ALA A 305 -22.86 -11.45 1.71
CA ALA A 305 -24.26 -11.74 1.89
C ALA A 305 -24.73 -12.73 0.82
N GLY A 306 -25.73 -13.54 1.16
CA GLY A 306 -26.24 -14.59 0.29
C GLY A 306 -25.29 -15.76 0.11
N GLN A 307 -25.33 -16.34 -1.08
CA GLN A 307 -24.54 -17.50 -1.48
C GLN A 307 -24.19 -17.31 -2.95
N LEU A 308 -22.92 -17.51 -3.32
CA LEU A 308 -22.53 -17.50 -4.72
C LEU A 308 -22.49 -18.92 -5.26
N THR A 309 -22.97 -19.09 -6.48
CA THR A 309 -22.93 -20.37 -7.20
C THR A 309 -22.01 -20.26 -8.41
N ALA A 310 -21.53 -21.38 -8.93
CA ALA A 310 -20.68 -21.41 -10.12
C ALA A 310 -21.36 -20.83 -11.39
N GLU A 311 -22.69 -20.68 -11.39
CA GLU A 311 -23.46 -20.15 -12.53
C GLU A 311 -23.86 -18.67 -12.37
N SER A 312 -23.67 -18.10 -11.16
CA SER A 312 -24.12 -16.76 -10.83
C SER A 312 -23.44 -15.72 -11.73
N ALA A 313 -24.24 -14.80 -12.27
CA ALA A 313 -23.76 -13.63 -12.98
C ALA A 313 -23.49 -12.51 -11.98
N HIS A 314 -22.33 -11.88 -12.11
CA HIS A 314 -21.77 -11.05 -11.07
C HIS A 314 -21.49 -9.65 -11.62
N LYS A 315 -22.29 -8.67 -11.19
CA LYS A 315 -22.08 -7.28 -11.56
C LYS A 315 -21.01 -6.67 -10.66
N ASN A 316 -19.95 -6.13 -11.24
CA ASN A 316 -18.93 -5.36 -10.53
C ASN A 316 -19.41 -3.92 -10.31
N ASN A 317 -19.43 -3.47 -9.05
CA ASN A 317 -19.95 -2.15 -8.69
C ASN A 317 -19.06 -0.98 -9.16
N ARG A 318 -17.77 -1.22 -9.41
CA ARG A 318 -16.85 -0.19 -9.93
C ARG A 318 -17.00 -0.01 -11.44
N THR A 319 -17.03 -1.10 -12.19
CA THR A 319 -17.03 -1.06 -13.66
C THR A 319 -18.44 -1.09 -14.27
N ASN A 320 -19.46 -1.45 -13.48
CA ASN A 320 -20.81 -1.78 -13.95
C ASN A 320 -20.86 -2.93 -14.97
N THR A 321 -19.80 -3.73 -15.08
CA THR A 321 -19.75 -4.89 -15.98
C THR A 321 -20.23 -6.13 -15.26
N THR A 322 -21.01 -6.96 -15.96
CA THR A 322 -21.44 -8.27 -15.47
C THR A 322 -20.57 -9.35 -16.07
N GLU A 323 -19.92 -10.14 -15.23
CA GLU A 323 -19.06 -11.25 -15.64
C GLU A 323 -19.61 -12.57 -15.06
N LYS A 324 -19.28 -13.67 -15.73
CA LYS A 324 -19.51 -15.02 -15.22
C LYS A 324 -18.16 -15.69 -15.10
N GLY A 325 -17.90 -16.30 -13.95
CA GLY A 325 -16.67 -17.03 -13.68
C GLY A 325 -16.98 -18.25 -12.82
N LYS A 326 -16.15 -19.28 -12.97
CA LYS A 326 -16.23 -20.42 -12.06
C LYS A 326 -15.69 -20.04 -10.70
N ILE A 327 -16.16 -20.71 -9.66
CA ILE A 327 -15.64 -20.57 -8.30
C ILE A 327 -14.84 -21.81 -7.90
N ALA A 328 -13.75 -21.59 -7.18
CA ALA A 328 -12.84 -22.65 -6.74
C ALA A 328 -12.22 -22.34 -5.38
N THR A 329 -11.83 -23.37 -4.65
CA THR A 329 -10.91 -23.25 -3.52
C THR A 329 -9.47 -23.50 -4.00
N ILE A 330 -8.53 -22.74 -3.46
CA ILE A 330 -7.10 -22.93 -3.71
C ILE A 330 -6.44 -23.45 -2.44
N PHE A 331 -5.62 -24.48 -2.57
CA PHE A 331 -4.80 -25.03 -1.49
C PHE A 331 -3.37 -25.24 -1.99
N GLY A 332 -2.47 -24.31 -1.65
CA GLY A 332 -1.15 -24.23 -2.28
C GLY A 332 -1.29 -24.08 -3.79
N LYS A 333 -0.78 -25.05 -4.55
CA LYS A 333 -0.88 -25.07 -6.03
C LYS A 333 -2.10 -25.83 -6.57
N LYS A 334 -2.91 -26.45 -5.70
CA LYS A 334 -4.08 -27.22 -6.12
C LYS A 334 -5.29 -26.30 -6.21
N VAL A 335 -6.01 -26.40 -7.32
CA VAL A 335 -7.26 -25.68 -7.56
C VAL A 335 -8.38 -26.69 -7.67
N GLU A 336 -9.40 -26.55 -6.83
CA GLU A 336 -10.58 -27.41 -6.81
C GLU A 336 -11.83 -26.57 -7.04
N GLU A 337 -12.50 -26.79 -8.17
CA GLU A 337 -13.78 -26.12 -8.49
C GLU A 337 -14.87 -26.54 -7.48
N ILE A 338 -15.68 -25.57 -7.04
CA ILE A 338 -16.79 -25.79 -6.12
C ILE A 338 -18.11 -25.33 -6.77
N GLN A 339 -19.24 -25.85 -6.29
CA GLN A 339 -20.55 -25.49 -6.84
C GLN A 339 -21.16 -24.27 -6.15
N ASN A 340 -20.88 -24.11 -4.86
CA ASN A 340 -21.46 -23.07 -4.04
C ASN A 340 -20.46 -22.53 -3.00
N CYS A 341 -20.67 -21.29 -2.57
CA CYS A 341 -19.90 -20.62 -1.54
C CYS A 341 -20.87 -19.77 -0.70
N VAL A 342 -21.02 -20.11 0.58
CA VAL A 342 -22.02 -19.47 1.47
C VAL A 342 -21.49 -18.16 2.06
N CYS A 343 -22.40 -17.36 2.62
CA CYS A 343 -22.09 -16.15 3.38
C CYS A 343 -20.96 -16.39 4.38
N GLY A 344 -19.96 -15.51 4.38
CA GLY A 344 -18.80 -15.59 5.25
C GLY A 344 -17.69 -16.51 4.78
N ASP A 345 -17.92 -17.38 3.79
CA ASP A 345 -16.87 -18.25 3.27
C ASP A 345 -15.95 -17.55 2.25
N ILE A 346 -14.76 -18.11 2.06
CA ILE A 346 -13.73 -17.62 1.14
C ILE A 346 -13.53 -18.61 0.00
N ALA A 347 -13.50 -18.08 -1.21
CA ALA A 347 -13.21 -18.84 -2.43
C ALA A 347 -12.51 -17.93 -3.46
N THR A 348 -12.35 -18.44 -4.67
CA THR A 348 -11.61 -17.79 -5.76
C THR A 348 -12.44 -17.82 -7.03
N PHE A 349 -12.57 -16.68 -7.69
CA PHE A 349 -13.06 -16.63 -9.06
C PHE A 349 -11.94 -17.01 -10.03
N LEU A 350 -12.28 -17.88 -10.98
CA LEU A 350 -11.44 -18.22 -12.12
C LEU A 350 -11.90 -17.45 -13.35
N LYS A 351 -10.97 -16.78 -14.04
CA LYS A 351 -11.21 -16.13 -15.35
C LYS A 351 -12.23 -14.99 -15.33
N VAL A 352 -12.18 -14.15 -14.28
CA VAL A 352 -12.94 -12.90 -14.20
C VAL A 352 -11.96 -11.76 -14.44
N GLU A 353 -12.11 -11.07 -15.58
CA GLU A 353 -11.08 -10.20 -16.14
C GLU A 353 -11.14 -8.78 -15.60
N ASN A 354 -12.33 -8.25 -15.28
CA ASN A 354 -12.46 -6.83 -14.89
C ASN A 354 -12.40 -6.58 -13.38
N THR A 355 -12.33 -7.64 -12.55
CA THR A 355 -12.25 -7.53 -11.09
C THR A 355 -10.88 -7.17 -10.57
N LYS A 356 -10.81 -6.31 -9.56
CA LYS A 356 -9.58 -5.96 -8.84
C LYS A 356 -9.78 -6.08 -7.35
N ALA A 357 -8.67 -6.20 -6.60
CA ALA A 357 -8.71 -6.10 -5.15
C ALA A 357 -9.39 -4.79 -4.69
N GLY A 358 -10.28 -4.89 -3.72
CA GLY A 358 -11.15 -3.80 -3.25
C GLY A 358 -12.48 -3.67 -4.01
N ASP A 359 -12.66 -4.37 -5.13
CA ASP A 359 -13.95 -4.39 -5.82
C ASP A 359 -15.00 -5.16 -5.02
N ILE A 360 -16.24 -4.70 -5.15
CA ILE A 360 -17.40 -5.44 -4.66
C ILE A 360 -18.20 -5.93 -5.86
N ILE A 361 -18.55 -7.20 -5.81
CA ILE A 361 -19.44 -7.88 -6.73
C ILE A 361 -20.82 -7.99 -6.09
N GLY A 362 -21.86 -7.73 -6.88
CA GLY A 362 -23.25 -7.83 -6.45
C GLY A 362 -23.75 -6.61 -5.69
N GLU A 363 -25.00 -6.66 -5.24
CA GLU A 363 -25.65 -5.53 -4.57
C GLU A 363 -25.32 -5.52 -3.08
N THR A 364 -24.75 -4.42 -2.58
CA THR A 364 -24.49 -4.25 -1.14
C THR A 364 -24.46 -2.79 -0.72
N ASN A 365 -24.70 -2.57 0.57
CA ASN A 365 -24.48 -1.30 1.26
C ASN A 365 -23.12 -1.25 2.01
N GLU A 366 -22.29 -2.29 1.87
CA GLU A 366 -21.01 -2.34 2.55
C GLU A 366 -19.96 -1.40 1.96
N LYS A 367 -19.06 -0.95 2.84
CA LYS A 367 -17.95 -0.08 2.47
C LYS A 367 -16.87 -0.88 1.75
N LYS A 368 -16.32 -0.27 0.69
CA LYS A 368 -15.16 -0.80 -0.04
C LYS A 368 -13.93 -0.87 0.88
N ILE A 369 -13.03 -1.79 0.57
CA ILE A 369 -11.70 -1.80 1.19
C ILE A 369 -10.97 -0.53 0.76
N LEU A 370 -10.49 0.23 1.75
CA LEU A 370 -9.75 1.47 1.51
C LEU A 370 -8.25 1.19 1.67
N PHE A 371 -7.51 1.41 0.58
CA PHE A 371 -6.07 1.29 0.56
C PHE A 371 -5.42 2.69 0.65
N PRO A 372 -4.27 2.83 1.35
CA PRO A 372 -3.52 4.08 1.37
C PRO A 372 -2.95 4.38 -0.02
N LYS A 373 -2.76 5.68 -0.31
CA LYS A 373 -2.12 6.10 -1.56
C LYS A 373 -0.60 5.91 -1.46
N PRO A 374 0.05 5.30 -2.47
CA PRO A 374 1.51 5.20 -2.49
C PRO A 374 2.13 6.57 -2.83
N CYS A 375 3.12 6.98 -2.03
CA CYS A 375 3.84 8.25 -2.24
C CYS A 375 5.32 8.05 -2.60
N TYR A 376 5.80 6.80 -2.70
CA TYR A 376 7.12 6.50 -3.23
C TYR A 376 7.01 6.20 -4.72
N ALA A 377 7.80 6.90 -5.54
CA ALA A 377 7.82 6.74 -6.99
C ALA A 377 9.24 6.49 -7.49
N ILE A 378 9.36 5.69 -8.55
CA ILE A 378 10.60 5.52 -9.32
C ILE A 378 10.32 5.70 -10.81
N ALA A 379 11.26 6.27 -11.55
CA ALA A 379 11.20 6.38 -13.00
C ALA A 379 11.95 5.21 -13.66
N LEU A 380 11.32 4.62 -14.67
CA LEU A 380 11.77 3.39 -15.32
C LEU A 380 12.02 3.62 -16.81
N GLU A 381 13.16 3.12 -17.29
CA GLU A 381 13.48 3.00 -18.71
C GLU A 381 13.92 1.58 -19.06
N VAL A 382 13.66 1.16 -20.30
CA VAL A 382 14.19 -0.10 -20.80
C VAL A 382 15.64 0.06 -21.22
N GLU A 383 16.50 -0.90 -20.87
CA GLU A 383 17.90 -0.90 -21.31
C GLU A 383 17.98 -1.09 -22.83
N THR A 384 17.09 -1.93 -23.38
CA THR A 384 17.02 -2.25 -24.80
C THR A 384 15.82 -1.58 -25.45
N LYS A 385 16.07 -0.61 -26.34
CA LYS A 385 15.04 0.02 -27.17
C LYS A 385 14.24 -1.04 -27.95
N GLY A 386 12.93 -0.85 -28.07
CA GLY A 386 12.01 -1.80 -28.71
C GLY A 386 11.42 -2.86 -27.77
N THR A 387 11.72 -2.80 -26.47
CA THR A 387 11.13 -3.68 -25.45
C THR A 387 10.11 -2.99 -24.54
N GLU A 388 9.70 -1.77 -24.88
CA GLU A 388 8.77 -0.93 -24.12
C GLU A 388 7.39 -1.59 -23.99
N ASP A 389 6.91 -2.27 -25.04
CA ASP A 389 5.62 -2.98 -25.00
C ASP A 389 5.62 -4.14 -23.98
N LYS A 390 6.78 -4.80 -23.81
CA LYS A 390 6.94 -5.86 -22.81
C LYS A 390 6.97 -5.27 -21.40
N LEU A 391 7.62 -4.11 -21.22
CA LEU A 391 7.60 -3.37 -19.96
C LEU A 391 6.16 -3.00 -19.59
N ALA A 392 5.41 -2.38 -20.50
CA ALA A 392 4.04 -1.96 -20.26
C ALA A 392 3.12 -3.15 -19.92
N THR A 393 3.22 -4.24 -20.70
CA THR A 393 2.43 -5.46 -20.47
C THR A 393 2.79 -6.12 -19.13
N GLY A 394 4.08 -6.20 -18.80
CA GLY A 394 4.55 -6.79 -17.55
C GLY A 394 4.15 -5.96 -16.34
N LEU A 395 4.30 -4.63 -16.41
CA LEU A 395 3.87 -3.71 -15.36
C LEU A 395 2.38 -3.82 -15.11
N HIS A 396 1.56 -3.82 -16.17
CA HIS A 396 0.10 -3.99 -16.02
C HIS A 396 -0.27 -5.24 -15.24
N LYS A 397 0.34 -6.39 -15.57
CA LYS A 397 0.04 -7.67 -14.90
C LYS A 397 0.57 -7.73 -13.48
N LEU A 398 1.78 -7.23 -13.22
CA LEU A 398 2.40 -7.31 -11.89
C LEU A 398 1.79 -6.33 -10.90
N VAL A 399 1.49 -5.12 -11.35
CA VAL A 399 0.83 -4.09 -10.53
C VAL A 399 -0.59 -4.52 -10.17
N GLU A 400 -1.28 -5.26 -11.05
CA GLU A 400 -2.62 -5.79 -10.75
C GLU A 400 -2.64 -6.81 -9.59
N ASN A 401 -1.49 -7.41 -9.28
CA ASN A 401 -1.35 -8.30 -8.13
C ASN A 401 -1.34 -7.55 -6.79
N ASP A 402 -1.13 -6.23 -6.80
CA ASP A 402 -0.98 -5.40 -5.62
C ASP A 402 -2.11 -4.35 -5.56
N PRO A 403 -2.86 -4.25 -4.45
CA PRO A 403 -3.98 -3.32 -4.36
C PRO A 403 -3.56 -1.85 -4.24
N ILE A 404 -2.31 -1.55 -3.90
CA ILE A 404 -1.81 -0.19 -3.67
C ILE A 404 -1.03 0.33 -4.88
N MET A 405 -0.18 -0.51 -5.48
CA MET A 405 0.70 -0.06 -6.55
C MET A 405 -0.09 0.43 -7.76
N TYR A 406 0.47 1.42 -8.44
CA TYR A 406 0.05 1.79 -9.78
C TYR A 406 1.24 2.33 -10.56
N PHE A 407 1.11 2.38 -11.88
CA PHE A 407 2.07 3.06 -12.72
C PHE A 407 1.35 4.03 -13.65
N LYS A 408 2.06 5.06 -14.08
CA LYS A 408 1.57 6.00 -15.11
C LYS A 408 2.72 6.38 -16.04
N ARG A 409 2.40 6.68 -17.28
CA ARG A 409 3.30 7.43 -18.14
C ARG A 409 2.98 8.90 -17.98
N ASP A 410 3.95 9.67 -17.52
CA ASP A 410 3.78 11.09 -17.32
C ASP A 410 3.64 11.80 -18.68
N SER A 411 2.63 12.64 -18.84
CA SER A 411 2.29 13.24 -20.13
C SER A 411 3.28 14.30 -20.58
N GLU A 412 4.01 14.89 -19.63
CA GLU A 412 4.93 15.99 -19.87
C GLU A 412 6.37 15.51 -19.98
N THR A 413 6.82 14.71 -19.01
CA THR A 413 8.20 14.20 -18.99
C THR A 413 8.36 12.93 -19.82
N HIS A 414 7.26 12.33 -20.27
CA HIS A 414 7.20 11.05 -20.98
C HIS A 414 7.80 9.85 -20.25
N GLN A 415 8.20 10.03 -18.98
CA GLN A 415 8.75 8.98 -18.13
C GLN A 415 7.65 7.99 -17.70
N THR A 416 8.02 6.72 -17.62
CA THR A 416 7.18 5.71 -16.97
C THR A 416 7.48 5.71 -15.48
N LEU A 417 6.50 6.10 -14.67
CA LEU A 417 6.63 6.20 -13.21
C LEU A 417 5.87 5.03 -12.56
N LEU A 418 6.56 4.26 -11.72
CA LEU A 418 5.99 3.21 -10.87
C LEU A 418 5.86 3.73 -9.44
N PHE A 419 4.65 3.67 -8.89
CA PHE A 419 4.32 4.10 -7.52
C PHE A 419 4.10 2.89 -6.61
N GLY A 420 4.66 2.94 -5.41
CA GLY A 420 4.51 1.93 -4.37
C GLY A 420 4.62 2.50 -2.95
N MET A 421 4.50 1.63 -1.96
CA MET A 421 4.66 1.95 -0.54
C MET A 421 6.12 2.16 -0.14
N GLY A 422 7.06 1.58 -0.90
CA GLY A 422 8.49 1.65 -0.60
C GLY A 422 9.35 0.96 -1.66
N ASP A 423 10.64 1.02 -1.41
CA ASP A 423 11.72 0.51 -2.27
C ASP A 423 11.76 -1.02 -2.33
N THR A 424 11.40 -1.71 -1.25
CA THR A 424 11.36 -3.18 -1.25
C THR A 424 10.27 -3.70 -2.16
N GLN A 425 9.12 -3.03 -2.16
CA GLN A 425 7.99 -3.36 -3.03
C GLN A 425 8.34 -3.13 -4.51
N THR A 426 8.88 -1.96 -4.86
CA THR A 426 9.22 -1.64 -6.25
C THR A 426 10.36 -2.51 -6.76
N ALA A 427 11.39 -2.78 -5.95
CA ALA A 427 12.49 -3.67 -6.31
C ALA A 427 12.01 -5.09 -6.61
N LEU A 428 10.98 -5.59 -5.91
CA LEU A 428 10.37 -6.88 -6.20
C LEU A 428 9.71 -6.89 -7.58
N VAL A 429 8.97 -5.84 -7.94
CA VAL A 429 8.35 -5.70 -9.26
C VAL A 429 9.41 -5.68 -10.36
N LEU A 430 10.50 -4.92 -10.19
CA LEU A 430 11.60 -4.88 -11.17
C LEU A 430 12.24 -6.25 -11.39
N LYS A 431 12.50 -7.00 -10.31
CA LYS A 431 13.03 -8.37 -10.42
C LYS A 431 12.05 -9.31 -11.12
N LYS A 432 10.74 -9.19 -10.85
CA LYS A 432 9.69 -9.96 -11.55
C LYS A 432 9.65 -9.63 -13.05
N LEU A 433 9.80 -8.36 -13.42
CA LEU A 433 9.84 -7.94 -14.82
C LEU A 433 11.04 -8.54 -15.58
N GLU A 434 12.22 -8.48 -14.97
CA GLU A 434 13.43 -9.05 -15.57
C GLU A 434 13.31 -10.57 -15.76
N ARG A 435 12.81 -11.28 -14.75
CA ARG A 435 12.68 -12.74 -14.78
C ARG A 435 11.56 -13.22 -15.71
N ASP A 436 10.34 -12.70 -15.55
CA ASP A 436 9.14 -13.26 -16.17
C ASP A 436 8.90 -12.70 -17.58
N TYR A 437 9.26 -11.42 -17.79
CA TYR A 437 9.03 -10.72 -19.06
C TYR A 437 10.32 -10.52 -19.88
N LYS A 438 11.48 -10.89 -19.30
CA LYS A 438 12.80 -10.78 -19.95
C LYS A 438 13.10 -9.34 -20.40
N VAL A 439 12.72 -8.38 -19.57
CA VAL A 439 12.96 -6.95 -19.80
C VAL A 439 13.93 -6.45 -18.75
N LYS A 440 15.10 -5.99 -19.18
CA LYS A 440 16.03 -5.30 -18.31
C LYS A 440 15.63 -3.84 -18.18
N ILE A 441 15.50 -3.40 -16.93
CA ILE A 441 14.98 -2.09 -16.57
C ILE A 441 16.06 -1.35 -15.82
N VAL A 442 16.23 -0.09 -16.14
CA VAL A 442 17.10 0.82 -15.43
C VAL A 442 16.23 1.84 -14.70
N GLU A 443 16.53 2.05 -13.41
CA GLU A 443 15.96 3.17 -12.67
C GLU A 443 16.70 4.45 -13.09
N VAL A 444 15.94 5.43 -13.56
CA VAL A 444 16.45 6.74 -13.96
C VAL A 444 15.98 7.81 -12.97
N GLU A 445 16.64 8.96 -12.98
CA GLU A 445 16.21 10.07 -12.13
C GLU A 445 14.85 10.59 -12.57
N ILE A 446 13.95 10.83 -11.61
CA ILE A 446 12.65 11.45 -11.87
C ILE A 446 12.90 12.88 -12.34
N ILE A 447 12.34 13.22 -13.51
CA ILE A 447 12.36 14.58 -14.04
C ILE A 447 11.35 15.40 -13.24
N VAL A 448 11.84 16.44 -12.59
CA VAL A 448 10.99 17.44 -11.92
C VAL A 448 10.45 18.39 -12.99
N PRO A 449 9.13 18.58 -13.11
CA PRO A 449 8.53 19.43 -14.13
C PRO A 449 8.70 20.90 -13.73
N TYR A 450 9.89 21.47 -13.87
CA TYR A 450 10.13 22.90 -13.67
C TYR A 450 9.40 23.73 -14.75
N ARG A 451 9.26 25.03 -14.50
CA ARG A 451 8.80 26.00 -15.50
C ARG A 451 9.77 27.15 -15.63
N GLU A 452 9.74 27.83 -16.76
CA GLU A 452 10.37 29.13 -16.91
C GLU A 452 9.31 30.23 -16.90
N THR A 453 9.69 31.41 -16.47
CA THR A 453 8.87 32.61 -16.55
C THR A 453 9.80 33.82 -16.58
N ILE A 454 9.26 35.02 -16.64
CA ILE A 454 10.03 36.27 -16.71
C ILE A 454 9.69 37.19 -15.54
N THR A 455 10.53 38.20 -15.32
CA THR A 455 10.33 39.19 -14.25
C THR A 455 10.27 40.63 -14.76
N LYS A 456 10.72 40.88 -16.00
CA LYS A 456 10.73 42.20 -16.63
C LYS A 456 10.09 42.10 -18.01
N LYS A 457 9.74 43.25 -18.60
CA LYS A 457 9.31 43.30 -19.99
C LYS A 457 10.49 43.01 -20.92
N GLY A 458 10.25 42.26 -21.99
CA GLY A 458 11.21 41.96 -23.04
C GLY A 458 10.69 42.40 -24.41
N HIS A 459 11.60 42.79 -25.29
CA HIS A 459 11.27 43.22 -26.65
C HIS A 459 11.93 42.28 -27.66
N GLY A 460 11.17 41.83 -28.66
CA GLY A 460 11.64 40.90 -29.68
C GLY A 460 11.43 41.47 -31.07
N ASP A 461 12.53 41.66 -31.81
CA ASP A 461 12.52 42.11 -33.20
C ASP A 461 13.27 41.08 -34.06
N PHE A 462 12.52 40.27 -34.82
CA PHE A 462 13.12 39.21 -35.63
C PHE A 462 12.64 39.21 -37.08
N ARG A 463 13.61 39.18 -38.00
CA ARG A 463 13.39 39.13 -39.44
C ARG A 463 13.92 37.83 -40.02
N HIS A 464 13.02 36.99 -40.52
CA HIS A 464 13.33 35.82 -41.33
C HIS A 464 13.42 36.21 -42.81
N LYS A 465 14.58 35.97 -43.43
CA LYS A 465 14.79 36.15 -44.88
C LYS A 465 15.64 35.01 -45.42
N LYS A 466 15.10 34.18 -46.32
CA LYS A 466 15.85 33.12 -47.00
C LYS A 466 15.62 33.21 -48.51
N GLN A 467 16.72 33.33 -49.25
CA GLN A 467 16.74 33.23 -50.72
C GLN A 467 17.56 31.99 -51.08
N SER A 468 16.92 30.83 -51.14
CA SER A 468 17.44 29.65 -51.86
C SER A 468 16.70 29.55 -53.20
N GLY A 469 17.24 28.83 -54.20
CA GLY A 469 16.75 28.78 -55.58
C GLY A 469 15.33 28.21 -55.84
N GLY A 470 14.42 28.25 -54.85
CA GLY A 470 12.99 27.98 -54.95
C GLY A 470 12.15 29.18 -54.46
N ALA A 471 10.93 28.94 -53.95
CA ALA A 471 10.07 30.00 -53.42
C ALA A 471 10.75 30.77 -52.26
N GLY A 472 10.78 32.10 -52.36
CA GLY A 472 11.38 32.97 -51.34
C GLY A 472 10.66 32.86 -50.00
N GLN A 473 11.37 33.16 -48.91
CA GLN A 473 10.80 33.25 -47.56
C GLN A 473 11.12 34.60 -46.93
N PHE A 474 10.07 35.30 -46.50
CA PHE A 474 10.17 36.59 -45.81
C PHE A 474 9.10 36.71 -44.72
N ALA A 475 9.51 37.08 -43.51
CA ALA A 475 8.63 37.56 -42.46
C ALA A 475 9.40 38.40 -41.46
N HIS A 476 8.78 39.46 -40.95
CA HIS A 476 9.32 40.28 -39.86
C HIS A 476 8.24 40.42 -38.81
N VAL A 477 8.57 40.05 -37.57
CA VAL A 477 7.66 40.11 -36.41
C VAL A 477 8.35 40.91 -35.32
N ILE A 478 7.64 41.90 -34.79
CA ILE A 478 8.03 42.66 -33.60
C ILE A 478 6.98 42.41 -32.51
N LEU A 479 7.43 41.94 -31.35
CA LEU A 479 6.56 41.64 -30.22
C LEU A 479 7.16 42.13 -28.90
N ASP A 480 6.27 42.42 -27.96
CA ASP A 480 6.59 42.69 -26.56
C ASP A 480 6.11 41.54 -25.68
N MET A 481 6.92 41.17 -24.71
CA MET A 481 6.65 40.14 -23.71
C MET A 481 6.57 40.78 -22.33
N GLU A 482 5.55 40.43 -21.53
CA GLU A 482 5.42 40.91 -20.15
C GLU A 482 4.97 39.80 -19.18
N PRO A 483 5.40 39.85 -17.90
CA PRO A 483 4.98 38.86 -16.91
C PRO A 483 3.49 39.00 -16.56
N MET A 484 2.83 37.86 -16.33
CA MET A 484 1.47 37.76 -15.80
C MET A 484 1.48 37.33 -14.33
N ASN A 485 0.31 37.31 -13.68
CA ASN A 485 0.24 36.71 -12.36
C ASN A 485 0.49 35.21 -12.45
N ARG A 486 0.94 34.64 -11.32
CA ARG A 486 1.22 33.21 -11.25
C ARG A 486 -0.05 32.40 -11.52
N SER A 487 0.11 31.32 -12.29
CA SER A 487 -0.98 30.43 -12.69
C SER A 487 -1.96 31.00 -13.72
N GLU A 488 -1.61 32.11 -14.40
CA GLU A 488 -2.37 32.64 -15.55
C GLU A 488 -1.92 32.04 -16.89
N ASN A 489 -0.84 31.25 -16.92
CA ASN A 489 -0.31 30.48 -18.06
C ASN A 489 0.14 31.31 -19.28
N PHE A 490 -0.77 31.80 -20.12
CA PHE A 490 -0.41 32.45 -21.40
C PHE A 490 -1.54 33.33 -21.95
N GLU A 491 -1.18 34.53 -22.42
CA GLU A 491 -2.09 35.42 -23.15
C GLU A 491 -1.41 35.96 -24.43
N PHE A 492 -2.13 35.92 -25.55
CA PHE A 492 -1.66 36.44 -26.83
C PHE A 492 -2.57 37.57 -27.33
N LEU A 493 -1.99 38.74 -27.57
CA LEU A 493 -2.69 39.94 -28.02
C LEU A 493 -2.11 40.42 -29.36
N ASN A 494 -3.01 40.76 -30.28
CA ASN A 494 -2.66 41.36 -31.57
C ASN A 494 -2.95 42.87 -31.51
N GLU A 495 -1.90 43.69 -31.48
CA GLU A 495 -1.99 45.16 -31.44
C GLU A 495 -1.53 45.81 -32.74
N ILE A 496 -1.43 45.05 -33.83
CA ILE A 496 -0.97 45.57 -35.12
C ILE A 496 -1.96 46.59 -35.68
N VAL A 497 -1.42 47.76 -36.04
CA VAL A 497 -2.14 48.85 -36.68
C VAL A 497 -1.77 48.91 -38.18
N GLY A 498 -2.74 49.21 -39.05
CA GLY A 498 -2.46 49.50 -40.46
C GLY A 498 -2.13 48.29 -41.36
N GLY A 499 -2.25 47.06 -40.87
CA GLY A 499 -2.08 45.85 -41.68
C GLY A 499 -0.63 45.45 -41.98
N ALA A 500 0.32 45.88 -41.14
CA ALA A 500 1.74 45.58 -41.26
C ALA A 500 2.06 44.07 -41.31
N ILE A 501 1.21 43.24 -40.69
CA ILE A 501 1.08 41.81 -40.93
C ILE A 501 -0.39 41.51 -41.29
N PRO A 502 -0.66 40.82 -42.41
CA PRO A 502 -1.99 40.35 -42.77
C PRO A 502 -2.62 39.47 -41.67
N LYS A 503 -3.91 39.67 -41.36
CA LYS A 503 -4.61 38.98 -40.26
C LYS A 503 -4.57 37.45 -40.36
N ASN A 504 -4.49 36.89 -41.57
CA ASN A 504 -4.38 35.46 -41.82
C ASN A 504 -3.04 34.86 -41.36
N PHE A 505 -1.98 35.67 -41.20
CA PHE A 505 -0.68 35.20 -40.70
C PHE A 505 -0.50 35.30 -39.19
N ILE A 506 -1.39 36.01 -38.47
CA ILE A 506 -1.32 36.15 -37.01
C ILE A 506 -1.42 34.80 -36.27
N PRO A 507 -2.33 33.87 -36.64
CA PRO A 507 -2.34 32.54 -36.05
C PRO A 507 -1.02 31.78 -36.23
N ALA A 508 -0.30 32.02 -37.33
CA ALA A 508 1.01 31.40 -37.56
C ALA A 508 2.08 31.98 -36.63
N VAL A 509 2.05 33.30 -36.37
CA VAL A 509 2.91 33.95 -35.36
C VAL A 509 2.63 33.39 -33.96
N GLU A 510 1.36 33.31 -33.56
CA GLU A 510 0.96 32.74 -32.27
C GLU A 510 1.42 31.28 -32.13
N LYS A 511 1.27 30.47 -33.19
CA LYS A 511 1.77 29.10 -33.22
C LYS A 511 3.29 29.05 -33.05
N GLY A 512 4.03 29.94 -33.70
CA GLY A 512 5.48 30.07 -33.55
C GLY A 512 5.90 30.44 -32.12
N VAL A 513 5.14 31.34 -31.48
CA VAL A 513 5.31 31.70 -30.07
C VAL A 513 5.06 30.51 -29.16
N LYS A 514 3.92 29.81 -29.32
CA LYS A 514 3.57 28.64 -28.50
C LYS A 514 4.62 27.53 -28.60
N GLU A 515 5.13 27.24 -29.79
CA GLU A 515 6.23 26.28 -29.99
C GLU A 515 7.55 26.76 -29.35
N ALA A 516 7.81 28.07 -29.33
CA ALA A 516 8.96 28.63 -28.63
C ALA A 516 8.81 28.52 -27.10
N MET A 517 7.58 28.59 -26.58
CA MET A 517 7.29 28.46 -25.16
C MET A 517 7.48 27.04 -24.64
N GLU A 518 7.44 26.02 -25.48
CA GLU A 518 7.69 24.63 -25.05
C GLU A 518 9.11 24.45 -24.51
N ASN A 519 10.09 25.22 -25.04
CA ASN A 519 11.50 25.15 -24.68
C ASN A 519 12.04 26.53 -24.30
N GLY A 520 12.06 26.84 -23.00
CA GLY A 520 12.58 28.09 -22.47
C GLY A 520 14.10 28.25 -22.59
N SER A 521 14.55 29.51 -22.48
CA SER A 521 15.94 29.92 -22.72
C SER A 521 16.95 29.50 -21.65
N LEU A 522 16.52 29.14 -20.44
CA LEU A 522 17.44 28.83 -19.34
C LEU A 522 17.85 27.36 -19.31
N ALA A 523 16.86 26.48 -19.27
CA ALA A 523 17.04 25.06 -19.04
C ALA A 523 16.15 24.20 -19.96
N GLY A 524 15.46 24.83 -20.91
CA GLY A 524 14.58 24.15 -21.86
C GLY A 524 13.22 23.76 -21.28
N PHE A 525 12.81 24.36 -20.14
CA PHE A 525 11.50 24.04 -19.56
C PHE A 525 10.38 24.89 -20.16
N PRO A 526 9.11 24.43 -20.10
CA PRO A 526 7.99 25.19 -20.61
C PRO A 526 7.86 26.57 -19.93
N VAL A 527 7.67 27.61 -20.75
CA VAL A 527 7.50 28.99 -20.32
C VAL A 527 6.03 29.24 -19.98
N VAL A 528 5.76 29.81 -18.80
CA VAL A 528 4.41 30.11 -18.30
C VAL A 528 4.33 31.49 -17.65
N ASP A 529 3.11 31.93 -17.42
CA ASP A 529 2.73 33.20 -16.80
C ASP A 529 3.27 34.40 -17.58
N ILE A 530 3.07 34.39 -18.90
CA ILE A 530 3.51 35.46 -19.80
C ILE A 530 2.42 35.92 -20.76
N ARG A 531 2.43 37.23 -21.05
CA ARG A 531 1.62 37.85 -22.10
C ARG A 531 2.52 38.29 -23.24
N ILE A 532 2.07 38.01 -24.47
CA ILE A 532 2.72 38.44 -25.71
C ILE A 532 1.81 39.42 -26.43
N ARG A 533 2.36 40.58 -26.80
CA ARG A 533 1.72 41.57 -27.67
C ARG A 533 2.48 41.66 -28.98
N VAL A 534 1.83 41.36 -30.11
CA VAL A 534 2.43 41.63 -31.43
C VAL A 534 2.15 43.09 -31.77
N VAL A 535 3.20 43.90 -31.82
CA VAL A 535 3.10 45.36 -31.93
C VAL A 535 3.32 45.85 -33.35
N ASP A 536 4.16 45.17 -34.14
CA ASP A 536 4.48 45.56 -35.51
C ASP A 536 5.06 44.37 -36.30
N GLY A 537 5.28 44.56 -37.61
CA GLY A 537 5.95 43.60 -38.46
C GLY A 537 5.98 44.02 -39.92
N LYS A 538 6.50 43.15 -40.78
CA LYS A 538 6.51 43.38 -42.24
C LYS A 538 6.30 42.06 -42.97
N TYR A 539 5.63 42.15 -44.10
CA TYR A 539 5.45 41.05 -45.05
C TYR A 539 5.88 41.48 -46.46
N HIS A 540 6.03 40.50 -47.35
CA HIS A 540 6.29 40.67 -48.77
C HIS A 540 5.26 39.86 -49.54
N ASP A 541 4.60 40.46 -50.54
CA ASP A 541 3.43 39.86 -51.20
C ASP A 541 3.71 38.48 -51.82
N VAL A 542 4.95 38.23 -52.26
CA VAL A 542 5.32 36.99 -52.95
C VAL A 542 6.11 36.02 -52.06
N ASP A 543 6.89 36.55 -51.12
CA ASP A 543 7.85 35.74 -50.35
C ASP A 543 7.33 35.41 -48.94
N SER A 544 6.23 36.01 -48.49
CA SER A 544 5.65 35.73 -47.18
C SER A 544 4.65 34.59 -47.22
N ASN A 545 4.81 33.66 -46.28
CA ASN A 545 3.92 32.53 -46.07
C ASN A 545 3.80 32.21 -44.58
N GLU A 546 2.86 31.33 -44.21
CA GLU A 546 2.61 30.95 -42.81
C GLU A 546 3.86 30.42 -42.11
N ILE A 547 4.66 29.59 -42.80
CA ILE A 547 5.90 29.01 -42.24
C ILE A 547 6.89 30.12 -41.89
N SER A 548 7.03 31.14 -42.74
CA SER A 548 7.93 32.27 -42.51
C SER A 548 7.51 33.06 -41.26
N PHE A 549 6.22 33.35 -41.10
CA PHE A 549 5.69 34.06 -39.92
C PHE A 549 5.77 33.24 -38.64
N LYS A 550 5.60 31.92 -38.74
CA LYS A 550 5.82 31.00 -37.63
C LYS A 550 7.28 31.01 -37.15
N ILE A 551 8.24 30.92 -38.08
CA ILE A 551 9.68 31.02 -37.76
C ILE A 551 10.00 32.39 -37.16
N ALA A 552 9.45 33.46 -37.73
CA ALA A 552 9.69 34.82 -37.25
C ALA A 552 9.11 35.05 -35.85
N GLY A 553 7.90 34.55 -35.56
CA GLY A 553 7.30 34.58 -34.22
C GLY A 553 8.15 33.85 -33.19
N ARG A 554 8.66 32.66 -33.53
CA ARG A 554 9.61 31.91 -32.68
C ARG A 554 10.90 32.69 -32.41
N GLY A 555 11.48 33.29 -33.44
CA GLY A 555 12.70 34.10 -33.31
C GLY A 555 12.50 35.35 -32.44
N ALA A 556 11.39 36.07 -32.67
CA ALA A 556 11.05 37.27 -31.90
C ALA A 556 10.79 36.93 -30.42
N PHE A 557 10.09 35.81 -30.15
CA PHE A 557 9.89 35.30 -28.79
C PHE A 557 11.23 35.07 -28.06
N ARG A 558 12.16 34.35 -28.69
CA ARG A 558 13.47 34.04 -28.08
C ARG A 558 14.28 35.29 -27.78
N MET A 559 14.22 36.30 -28.64
CA MET A 559 14.87 37.59 -28.38
C MET A 559 14.23 38.33 -27.21
N ALA A 560 12.89 38.39 -27.17
CA ALA A 560 12.16 39.00 -26.07
C ALA A 560 12.45 38.31 -24.73
N GLN A 561 12.44 36.98 -24.69
CA GLN A 561 12.71 36.20 -23.48
C GLN A 561 14.09 36.50 -22.90
N LYS A 562 15.14 36.57 -23.74
CA LYS A 562 16.52 36.88 -23.31
C LYS A 562 16.62 38.26 -22.63
N LEU A 563 15.81 39.22 -23.07
CA LEU A 563 15.79 40.58 -22.50
C LEU A 563 14.85 40.72 -21.29
N ALA A 564 13.98 39.74 -21.04
CA ALA A 564 12.92 39.79 -20.02
C ALA A 564 13.35 39.29 -18.62
N ASN A 565 14.64 39.00 -18.42
CA ASN A 565 15.18 38.39 -17.19
C ASN A 565 14.44 37.11 -16.79
N PRO A 566 14.64 36.01 -17.56
CA PRO A 566 13.97 34.75 -17.31
C PRO A 566 14.43 34.13 -15.99
N ILE A 567 13.54 33.42 -15.31
CA ILE A 567 13.78 32.73 -14.03
C ILE A 567 13.08 31.37 -14.03
N LEU A 568 13.51 30.48 -13.13
CA LEU A 568 12.89 29.17 -12.94
C LEU A 568 11.81 29.18 -11.85
N LEU A 569 10.73 28.45 -12.12
CA LEU A 569 9.73 28.06 -11.14
C LEU A 569 9.85 26.57 -10.82
N GLU A 570 9.70 26.21 -9.55
CA GLU A 570 9.66 24.84 -9.08
C GLU A 570 8.26 24.46 -8.58
N PRO A 571 7.84 23.20 -8.76
CA PRO A 571 6.56 22.72 -8.27
C PRO A 571 6.60 22.51 -6.75
N ILE A 572 5.65 23.11 -6.05
CA ILE A 572 5.42 22.97 -4.62
C ILE A 572 4.25 22.02 -4.38
N TYR A 573 4.44 21.06 -3.49
CA TYR A 573 3.44 20.11 -3.07
C TYR A 573 2.97 20.43 -1.65
N GLU A 574 1.68 20.34 -1.43
CA GLU A 574 1.10 20.24 -0.10
C GLU A 574 1.27 18.80 0.38
N MET A 575 1.69 18.63 1.63
CA MET A 575 1.95 17.36 2.28
C MET A 575 1.16 17.25 3.57
N ALA A 576 0.58 16.07 3.80
CA ALA A 576 -0.01 15.67 5.06
C ALA A 576 0.75 14.46 5.61
N VAL A 577 1.69 14.70 6.53
CA VAL A 577 2.53 13.67 7.14
C VAL A 577 1.89 13.20 8.43
N ILE A 578 1.60 11.90 8.57
CA ILE A 578 0.98 11.30 9.75
C ILE A 578 2.02 10.44 10.46
N ILE A 579 2.27 10.74 11.73
CA ILE A 579 3.33 10.09 12.52
C ILE A 579 2.89 9.93 13.98
N PRO A 580 3.50 9.01 14.74
CA PRO A 580 3.40 9.01 16.20
C PRO A 580 3.93 10.30 16.82
N ASP A 581 3.31 10.74 17.91
CA ASP A 581 3.64 12.00 18.59
C ASP A 581 5.12 12.11 18.98
N GLU A 582 5.74 10.99 19.36
CA GLU A 582 7.15 10.89 19.76
C GLU A 582 8.14 11.30 18.67
N TYR A 583 7.74 11.26 17.39
CA TYR A 583 8.62 11.61 16.25
C TYR A 583 8.36 13.01 15.70
N THR A 584 7.46 13.78 16.30
CA THR A 584 7.04 15.09 15.77
C THR A 584 8.22 16.05 15.60
N GLY A 585 9.11 16.13 16.59
CA GLY A 585 10.28 17.01 16.55
C GLY A 585 11.25 16.66 15.41
N ASP A 586 11.60 15.37 15.28
CA ASP A 586 12.56 14.90 14.28
C ASP A 586 12.06 15.12 12.86
N VAL A 587 10.77 14.83 12.61
CA VAL A 587 10.15 14.98 11.30
C VAL A 587 9.99 16.45 10.92
N MET A 588 9.65 17.33 11.87
CA MET A 588 9.66 18.77 11.62
C MET A 588 11.06 19.29 11.29
N GLY A 589 12.09 18.78 11.97
CA GLY A 589 13.48 19.10 11.70
C GLY A 589 13.88 18.74 10.25
N ASP A 590 13.56 17.52 9.82
CA ASP A 590 13.85 17.05 8.46
C ASP A 590 13.07 17.83 7.38
N LEU A 591 11.77 18.10 7.59
CA LEU A 591 10.98 18.92 6.67
C LEU A 591 11.59 20.32 6.49
N ASN A 592 12.05 20.95 7.57
CA ASN A 592 12.71 22.26 7.47
C ASN A 592 14.03 22.19 6.69
N GLN A 593 14.82 21.12 6.84
CA GLN A 593 16.05 20.92 6.06
C GLN A 593 15.74 20.77 4.56
N ARG A 594 14.58 20.21 4.22
CA ARG A 594 14.07 20.04 2.85
C ARG A 594 13.34 21.26 2.29
N ARG A 595 13.54 22.44 2.88
CA ARG A 595 12.84 23.69 2.50
C ARG A 595 11.31 23.59 2.65
N GLY A 596 10.84 22.64 3.45
CA GLY A 596 9.44 22.49 3.82
C GLY A 596 9.00 23.63 4.73
N ARG A 597 7.81 24.16 4.47
CA ARG A 597 7.14 25.17 5.30
C ARG A 597 5.99 24.50 6.02
N VAL A 598 6.14 24.26 7.32
CA VAL A 598 5.06 23.69 8.16
C VAL A 598 3.99 24.75 8.38
N GLU A 599 2.74 24.42 8.05
CA GLU A 599 1.59 25.30 8.23
C GLU A 599 0.88 25.04 9.56
N GLY A 600 0.86 23.79 10.01
CA GLY A 600 0.16 23.44 11.24
C GLY A 600 0.34 21.98 11.64
N LEU A 601 0.00 21.74 12.91
CA LEU A 601 -0.05 20.44 13.54
C LEU A 601 -1.48 20.15 13.96
N GLU A 602 -1.96 18.94 13.65
CA GLU A 602 -3.30 18.48 14.01
C GLU A 602 -3.15 17.13 14.75
N SER A 603 -3.58 17.08 16.02
CA SER A 603 -3.63 15.80 16.73
C SER A 603 -4.80 14.97 16.22
N LEU A 604 -4.53 13.74 15.79
CA LEU A 604 -5.54 12.79 15.29
C LEU A 604 -6.11 11.89 16.41
N GLY A 605 -5.65 12.07 17.65
CA GLY A 605 -5.88 11.11 18.73
C GLY A 605 -5.02 9.85 18.58
N ASN A 606 -5.13 8.92 19.53
CA ASN A 606 -4.36 7.66 19.56
C ASN A 606 -2.84 7.83 19.46
N SER A 607 -2.28 8.91 20.03
CA SER A 607 -0.85 9.25 19.96
C SER A 607 -0.32 9.48 18.53
N LEU A 608 -1.19 9.95 17.62
CA LEU A 608 -0.84 10.32 16.25
C LEU A 608 -1.01 11.82 16.03
N THR A 609 -0.04 12.39 15.32
CA THR A 609 -0.03 13.79 14.88
C THR A 609 0.05 13.84 13.35
N ARG A 610 -0.73 14.75 12.76
CA ARG A 610 -0.64 15.14 11.36
C ARG A 610 0.08 16.48 11.23
N ILE A 611 1.14 16.50 10.45
CA ILE A 611 1.88 17.71 10.06
C ILE A 611 1.42 18.12 8.66
N LYS A 612 0.88 19.33 8.52
CA LYS A 612 0.59 19.94 7.22
C LYS A 612 1.76 20.82 6.82
N ALA A 613 2.32 20.60 5.64
CA ALA A 613 3.48 21.36 5.15
C ALA A 613 3.46 21.54 3.63
N HIS A 614 4.11 22.59 3.15
CA HIS A 614 4.41 22.78 1.73
C HIS A 614 5.90 22.53 1.47
N ALA A 615 6.24 21.68 0.51
CA ALA A 615 7.63 21.41 0.16
C ALA A 615 7.84 21.34 -1.36
N PRO A 616 9.02 21.74 -1.86
CA PRO A 616 9.37 21.56 -3.27
C PRO A 616 9.45 20.09 -3.64
N TYR A 617 8.89 19.71 -4.79
CA TYR A 617 8.83 18.31 -5.23
C TYR A 617 10.22 17.66 -5.31
N SER A 618 11.22 18.42 -5.75
CA SER A 618 12.62 18.00 -5.88
C SER A 618 13.25 17.53 -4.56
N GLU A 619 12.79 18.04 -3.41
CA GLU A 619 13.32 17.72 -2.09
C GLU A 619 12.63 16.50 -1.46
N ILE A 620 11.47 16.08 -2.01
CA ILE A 620 10.60 15.07 -1.42
C ILE A 620 10.41 13.80 -2.26
N LEU A 621 11.11 13.69 -3.40
CA LEU A 621 11.05 12.50 -4.28
C LEU A 621 11.30 11.18 -3.54
N LYS A 622 12.23 11.19 -2.56
CA LYS A 622 12.60 10.02 -1.76
C LYS A 622 12.16 10.11 -0.30
N TYR A 623 11.29 11.07 0.04
CA TYR A 623 10.92 11.37 1.43
C TYR A 623 10.32 10.18 2.17
N MET A 624 9.63 9.24 1.48
CA MET A 624 9.10 8.04 2.12
C MET A 624 10.18 7.18 2.79
N ILE A 625 11.37 7.08 2.19
CA ILE A 625 12.48 6.29 2.74
C ILE A 625 12.99 6.95 4.02
N ASP A 626 13.25 8.25 3.96
CA ASP A 626 13.78 9.04 5.06
C ASP A 626 12.76 9.12 6.22
N LEU A 627 11.48 9.33 5.90
CA LEU A 627 10.39 9.32 6.88
C LEU A 627 10.30 7.98 7.61
N LYS A 628 10.41 6.85 6.89
CA LYS A 628 10.44 5.53 7.52
C LYS A 628 11.64 5.39 8.46
N ALA A 629 12.82 5.86 8.05
CA ALA A 629 14.00 5.79 8.91
C ALA A 629 13.80 6.61 10.21
N LEU A 630 13.28 7.84 10.10
CA LEU A 630 13.03 8.73 11.24
C LEU A 630 11.97 8.19 12.20
N THR A 631 10.92 7.57 11.66
CA THR A 631 9.74 7.14 12.43
C THR A 631 9.73 5.65 12.75
N GLN A 632 10.86 4.97 12.51
CA GLN A 632 10.98 3.50 12.59
C GLN A 632 9.92 2.77 11.74
N GLY A 633 9.47 3.39 10.65
CA GLY A 633 8.50 2.86 9.70
C GLY A 633 7.05 3.25 9.98
N ARG A 634 6.76 4.04 11.03
CA ARG A 634 5.40 4.43 11.46
C ARG A 634 4.83 5.65 10.78
N GLY A 635 5.66 6.40 10.07
CA GLY A 635 5.23 7.56 9.32
C GLY A 635 4.64 7.19 7.97
N THR A 636 3.55 7.86 7.64
CA THR A 636 2.99 7.89 6.28
C THR A 636 2.82 9.34 5.87
N PHE A 637 2.71 9.60 4.58
CA PHE A 637 2.30 10.91 4.10
C PHE A 637 1.47 10.79 2.83
N GLU A 638 0.68 11.81 2.59
CA GLU A 638 0.05 12.09 1.30
C GLU A 638 0.62 13.40 0.76
N MET A 639 0.65 13.54 -0.57
CA MET A 639 1.05 14.77 -1.22
C MET A 639 0.15 15.09 -2.42
N THR A 640 -0.10 16.38 -2.63
CA THR A 640 -0.84 16.91 -3.77
C THR A 640 -0.15 18.14 -4.34
N PHE A 641 -0.12 18.30 -5.66
CA PHE A 641 0.41 19.51 -6.28
C PHE A 641 -0.38 20.73 -5.78
N SER A 642 0.35 21.76 -5.33
CA SER A 642 -0.23 22.99 -4.81
C SER A 642 -0.11 24.12 -5.84
N LYS A 643 1.13 24.50 -6.19
CA LYS A 643 1.42 25.62 -7.12
C LYS A 643 2.88 25.60 -7.58
N TYR A 644 3.20 26.49 -8.50
CA TYR A 644 4.58 26.82 -8.85
C TYR A 644 5.08 28.05 -8.05
N GLU A 645 6.28 27.96 -7.48
CA GLU A 645 6.96 29.10 -6.83
C GLU A 645 8.33 29.36 -7.45
N VAL A 646 8.86 30.57 -7.25
CA VAL A 646 10.20 30.92 -7.74
C VAL A 646 11.25 30.09 -7.02
N ALA A 647 12.05 29.34 -7.79
CA ALA A 647 13.15 28.57 -7.23
C ALA A 647 14.21 29.52 -6.65
N PRO A 648 14.80 29.26 -5.47
CA PRO A 648 15.82 30.15 -4.92
C PRO A 648 17.06 30.23 -5.81
N ALA A 649 17.73 31.38 -5.84
CA ALA A 649 18.82 31.66 -6.79
C ALA A 649 19.93 30.59 -6.81
N GLN A 650 20.32 30.09 -5.64
CA GLN A 650 21.34 29.03 -5.53
C GLN A 650 20.93 27.72 -6.23
N PHE A 651 19.63 27.39 -6.22
CA PHE A 651 19.11 26.20 -6.88
C PHE A 651 18.90 26.44 -8.38
N GLN A 652 18.52 27.66 -8.78
CA GLN A 652 18.38 28.00 -10.20
C GLN A 652 19.69 27.73 -10.95
N SER A 653 20.83 28.19 -10.43
CA SER A 653 22.14 27.97 -11.06
C SER A 653 22.46 26.49 -11.25
N LYS A 654 22.16 25.65 -10.24
CA LYS A 654 22.39 24.20 -10.31
C LYS A 654 21.49 23.52 -11.34
N ILE A 655 20.21 23.91 -11.40
CA ILE A 655 19.25 23.37 -12.37
C ILE A 655 19.68 23.76 -13.79
N ILE A 656 20.06 25.01 -14.01
CA ILE A 656 20.55 25.50 -15.32
C ILE A 656 21.82 24.76 -15.75
N GLU A 657 22.78 24.54 -14.84
CA GLU A 657 23.99 23.79 -15.17
C GLU A 657 23.69 22.34 -15.58
N LYS A 658 22.71 21.71 -14.91
CA LYS A 658 22.30 20.33 -15.14
C LYS A 658 21.53 20.16 -16.46
N TYR A 659 20.58 21.03 -16.75
CA TYR A 659 19.64 20.87 -17.88
C TYR A 659 19.96 21.78 -19.08
N GLY A 660 20.58 22.94 -18.86
CA GLY A 660 20.82 23.96 -19.89
C GLY A 660 21.76 23.54 -21.02
N LYS A 661 22.62 22.53 -20.81
CA LYS A 661 23.50 21.99 -21.87
C LYS A 661 22.73 21.24 -22.97
N HIS A 662 21.55 20.70 -22.68
CA HIS A 662 20.71 20.01 -23.68
C HIS A 662 19.91 20.99 -24.55
N ALA A 663 19.52 22.15 -24.01
CA ALA A 663 18.77 23.17 -24.73
C ALA A 663 19.56 23.79 -25.91
N ALA A 664 20.90 23.84 -25.83
CA ALA A 664 21.74 24.43 -26.87
C ALA A 664 22.01 23.51 -28.08
N VAL A 665 21.74 22.20 -27.98
CA VAL A 665 22.07 21.21 -29.04
C VAL A 665 20.97 21.10 -30.10
N GLU A 666 19.73 21.48 -29.79
CA GLU A 666 18.65 21.60 -30.78
C GLU A 666 18.66 22.95 -31.55
N GLU A 667 19.65 23.82 -31.28
CA GLU A 667 19.72 25.19 -31.83
C GLU A 667 20.56 25.34 -33.12
N GLU A 668 21.19 24.28 -33.63
CA GLU A 668 21.89 24.28 -34.94
C GLU A 668 21.04 23.75 -36.11
#